data_AF-A0A1I3SUU2-F1
#
_entry.id   AF-A0A1I3SUU2-F1
#
_cell.length_a   1.000
_cell.length_b   1.000
_cell.length_c   1.000
_cell.angle_alpha   90.00
_cell.angle_beta   90.00
_cell.angle_gamma   90.00
#
_symmetry.space_group_name_H-M   'P 1'
#
loop_
_entity.id
_entity.type
_entity.pdbx_description
1 polymer ?
#
loop_
_entity_poly.entity_id
_entity_poly.type
_entity_poly.pdbx_seq_one_letter_code
_entity_poly.pdbx_strand_id
1 'polypeptide(L)'
;MKLNYSIFLLFLLGSISALSQNSMDINALFNTEKHTIEITQNIQYQNKSSTPLDTIYLNDWSHSYSSKTTPLAERFADEFKTTFHFAANQDRGYTVVTSLKQANQDLFFERLKKQPDVIKVALDKPLAPNASYNLTLNYIVQIPNNKFTRYGVTNTGDYNLRFWYITPAVFDGKWYYYSNKDLEDLFVEPANINLTVTYPNNFTPISELDLVENNTIDSQTSTKFQGKNRINTKLSLVKTNDYNTVETDFFSIQSNIDNEDLDPTKVALISDKVAQFITSNLGDYPHKKVLLTWIDYKKDPIYGLNLLPDFIRPFEDTFQYELKLLKTTLKVYLENTLLINPREEQWLLDGIQIYYLRKYVEDFYPNQKILGKLSKVWGVKAFHAADLNFNDQYPFLYMHMARTNIDQPIGMAKDSLLKFNKNISNKYKAAIGLDYLNDFVGDSIVDKTLSSFVKQTKLKRTTPQDFQALITSKTNKDLNWFFEDYVKTNKKIDFKIKNVKKTEDSITITIKNLRNNSMPVSLFTLENDSITSKQWVNGFTGTKKITIANKDVDQLALNYDYTIPEFNQRNNYSKLNGFFLTNKPLQFRVFKDIEDPNYNQVFFMPEFAYNFYDGLSPGIKLYNKTLLSKRFLYNLSPKYGFKSKQVVGSASLIYNARPEDSDNYRTKYGLSGNYYNYAPNLTYTSFTPFIDFNFRDHKNLRDNKRKFLSFRYININREIDPTGEFETEGEPKYSVFNTKFGIIDNNLKEHASLITDLQLAKNFGKISATLEFRNLNERNKQFNVRVFSGLFLYNDSYQDSDFFSFALDRPTDYLFDYNYLGRSEETGVLSQQLIIADGGFKSKLKHPFANQWMTTVNTSATLWRYIMMYGDAGVIKNQSFSPEFVYDSGIRLNLVEDYFELYFPIYSNLGWEIGQPNYDEKIRFIVTLSPKTLLGLFTRRWY
;
A
#
# COMPACT_ATOMS: atom_id res chain seq x y z
N MET A 1 -75.75 -19.80 33.50
CA MET A 1 -75.97 -19.76 32.04
C MET A 1 -75.56 -18.38 31.56
N LYS A 2 -74.41 -18.26 30.87
CA LYS A 2 -74.28 -18.19 29.40
C LYS A 2 -74.94 -16.89 28.88
N LEU A 3 -74.26 -15.93 28.24
CA LEU A 3 -73.17 -16.05 27.28
C LEU A 3 -72.53 -14.66 26.99
N ASN A 4 -71.23 -14.56 27.23
CA ASN A 4 -70.16 -13.85 26.48
C ASN A 4 -70.29 -12.33 26.18
N TYR A 5 -69.52 -11.42 26.79
CA TYR A 5 -68.04 -11.26 26.76
C TYR A 5 -67.35 -11.31 25.37
N SER A 6 -68.07 -11.45 24.25
CA SER A 6 -67.45 -11.68 22.93
C SER A 6 -67.20 -10.44 22.07
N ILE A 7 -67.69 -9.24 22.39
CA ILE A 7 -67.65 -8.12 21.42
C ILE A 7 -66.64 -7.03 21.79
N PHE A 8 -66.29 -6.87 23.07
CA PHE A 8 -65.18 -6.00 23.47
C PHE A 8 -63.82 -6.71 23.38
N LEU A 9 -63.83 -8.04 23.17
CA LEU A 9 -62.66 -8.90 22.92
C LEU A 9 -62.30 -8.99 21.42
N LEU A 10 -62.82 -8.07 20.61
CA LEU A 10 -62.21 -7.62 19.35
C LEU A 10 -61.30 -6.39 19.57
N PHE A 11 -60.97 -6.08 20.83
CA PHE A 11 -59.60 -5.71 21.19
C PHE A 11 -58.63 -6.62 20.42
N LEU A 12 -57.62 -6.03 19.80
CA LEU A 12 -56.42 -6.74 19.32
C LEU A 12 -56.60 -7.64 18.08
N LEU A 13 -57.19 -7.12 17.00
CA LEU A 13 -56.51 -7.23 15.70
C LEU A 13 -55.27 -6.31 15.80
N GLY A 14 -54.22 -6.65 16.54
CA GLY A 14 -53.53 -7.91 16.34
C GLY A 14 -52.70 -7.86 15.05
N SER A 15 -52.52 -6.69 14.43
CA SER A 15 -51.31 -6.39 13.67
C SER A 15 -50.13 -6.31 14.65
N ILE A 16 -49.85 -7.41 15.35
CA ILE A 16 -48.46 -7.76 15.62
C ILE A 16 -47.91 -7.91 14.21
N SER A 17 -47.35 -6.82 13.69
CA SER A 17 -46.32 -6.92 12.68
C SER A 17 -45.31 -7.82 13.36
N ALA A 18 -45.37 -9.12 13.07
CA ALA A 18 -44.35 -10.04 13.51
C ALA A 18 -43.07 -9.42 12.95
N LEU A 19 -42.27 -8.82 13.83
CA LEU A 19 -40.95 -8.30 13.50
C LEU A 19 -40.11 -9.55 13.22
N SER A 20 -40.33 -10.14 12.05
CA SER A 20 -39.65 -11.33 11.59
C SER A 20 -38.28 -10.89 11.11
N GLN A 21 -37.30 -10.90 12.00
CA GLN A 21 -35.90 -10.67 11.63
C GLN A 21 -35.42 -11.74 10.65
N ASN A 22 -34.43 -11.41 9.81
CA ASN A 22 -33.70 -12.39 9.02
C ASN A 22 -33.21 -13.55 9.89
N SER A 23 -33.42 -14.77 9.44
CA SER A 23 -32.92 -15.97 10.11
C SER A 23 -32.29 -16.93 9.10
N MET A 24 -31.25 -17.63 9.54
CA MET A 24 -30.54 -18.62 8.73
C MET A 24 -30.31 -19.89 9.52
N ASP A 25 -30.85 -20.99 9.01
CA ASP A 25 -30.57 -22.35 9.49
C ASP A 25 -29.58 -22.99 8.51
N ILE A 26 -28.39 -23.29 8.98
CA ILE A 26 -27.27 -23.79 8.17
C ILE A 26 -26.90 -25.17 8.70
N ASN A 27 -27.09 -26.21 7.90
CA ASN A 27 -26.60 -27.56 8.17
C ASN A 27 -25.42 -27.84 7.25
N ALA A 28 -24.23 -28.00 7.82
CA ALA A 28 -22.97 -28.14 7.11
C ALA A 28 -22.32 -29.49 7.41
N LEU A 29 -22.23 -30.36 6.40
CA LEU A 29 -21.60 -31.67 6.47
C LEU A 29 -20.21 -31.60 5.85
N PHE A 30 -19.17 -31.80 6.68
CA PHE A 30 -17.77 -31.72 6.26
C PHE A 30 -17.30 -33.07 5.71
N ASN A 31 -16.75 -33.06 4.50
CA ASN A 31 -15.95 -34.14 3.96
C ASN A 31 -14.47 -33.72 3.99
N THR A 32 -13.75 -34.19 5.02
CA THR A 32 -12.37 -33.75 5.27
C THR A 32 -11.34 -34.37 4.35
N GLU A 33 -11.67 -35.47 3.67
CA GLU A 33 -10.79 -36.11 2.67
C GLU A 33 -10.82 -35.35 1.35
N LYS A 34 -12.00 -34.85 0.96
CA LYS A 34 -12.20 -34.08 -0.28
C LYS A 34 -12.07 -32.56 -0.09
N HIS A 35 -11.97 -32.11 1.16
CA HIS A 35 -12.01 -30.70 1.55
C HIS A 35 -13.27 -29.97 1.03
N THR A 36 -14.41 -30.63 1.11
CA THR A 36 -15.72 -30.10 0.69
C THR A 36 -16.68 -29.99 1.87
N ILE A 37 -17.64 -29.07 1.76
CA ILE A 37 -18.77 -28.94 2.69
C ILE A 37 -20.05 -29.06 1.88
N GLU A 38 -20.88 -30.03 2.22
CA GLU A 38 -22.25 -30.13 1.72
C GLU A 38 -23.15 -29.31 2.63
N ILE A 39 -23.87 -28.32 2.09
CA ILE A 39 -24.65 -27.39 2.87
C ILE A 39 -26.11 -27.41 2.43
N THR A 40 -27.00 -27.64 3.40
CA THR A 40 -28.42 -27.33 3.30
C THR A 40 -28.68 -26.08 4.14
N GLN A 41 -29.16 -25.02 3.50
CA GLN A 41 -29.39 -23.73 4.13
C GLN A 41 -30.83 -23.26 3.91
N ASN A 42 -31.53 -22.92 4.99
CA ASN A 42 -32.78 -22.17 4.94
C ASN A 42 -32.51 -20.71 5.29
N ILE A 43 -32.93 -19.80 4.42
CA ILE A 43 -32.81 -18.36 4.60
C ILE A 43 -34.22 -17.78 4.67
N GLN A 44 -34.57 -17.19 5.79
CA GLN A 44 -35.72 -16.30 5.90
C GLN A 44 -35.25 -14.87 5.66
N TYR A 45 -35.63 -14.30 4.53
CA TYR A 45 -35.32 -12.92 4.16
C TYR A 45 -36.53 -12.03 4.39
N GLN A 46 -36.37 -10.94 5.15
CA GLN A 46 -37.39 -9.93 5.36
C GLN A 46 -37.16 -8.72 4.46
N ASN A 47 -38.18 -8.31 3.69
CA ASN A 47 -38.15 -7.06 2.95
C ASN A 47 -38.43 -5.89 3.92
N LYS A 48 -37.39 -5.23 4.40
CA LYS A 48 -37.51 -4.04 5.27
C LYS A 48 -37.78 -2.73 4.50
N SER A 49 -37.82 -2.77 3.17
CA SER A 49 -38.04 -1.59 2.34
C SER A 49 -39.53 -1.31 2.12
N SER A 50 -39.83 -0.12 1.60
CA SER A 50 -41.19 0.27 1.19
C SER A 50 -41.57 -0.23 -0.21
N THR A 51 -40.67 -0.89 -0.93
CA THR A 51 -40.88 -1.35 -2.32
C THR A 51 -41.03 -2.87 -2.39
N PRO A 52 -42.02 -3.40 -3.12
CA PRO A 52 -42.07 -4.83 -3.42
C PRO A 52 -40.82 -5.29 -4.19
N LEU A 53 -40.33 -6.50 -3.92
CA LEU A 53 -39.15 -7.07 -4.58
C LEU A 53 -39.55 -8.28 -5.42
N ASP A 54 -39.18 -8.30 -6.70
CA ASP A 54 -39.33 -9.46 -7.59
C ASP A 54 -38.08 -10.34 -7.64
N THR A 55 -36.96 -9.81 -7.15
CA THR A 55 -35.63 -10.40 -7.22
C THR A 55 -34.92 -10.20 -5.90
N ILE A 56 -34.15 -11.21 -5.45
CA ILE A 56 -33.22 -11.10 -4.33
C ILE A 56 -31.81 -11.42 -4.81
N TYR A 57 -30.80 -10.75 -4.25
CA TYR A 57 -29.40 -11.05 -4.48
C TYR A 57 -28.78 -11.73 -3.27
N LEU A 58 -27.95 -12.75 -3.52
CA LEU A 58 -27.23 -13.50 -2.50
C LEU A 58 -25.72 -13.40 -2.73
N ASN A 59 -24.96 -13.15 -1.67
CA ASN A 59 -23.50 -13.15 -1.67
C ASN A 59 -22.98 -14.58 -1.47
N ASP A 60 -22.14 -15.05 -2.39
CA ASP A 60 -21.48 -16.36 -2.38
C ASP A 60 -19.97 -16.20 -2.57
N TRP A 61 -19.33 -15.63 -1.54
CA TRP A 61 -17.90 -15.31 -1.58
C TRP A 61 -17.00 -16.55 -1.64
N SER A 62 -17.49 -17.73 -1.28
CA SER A 62 -16.81 -19.01 -1.52
C SER A 62 -16.55 -19.26 -3.02
N HIS A 63 -17.40 -18.75 -3.91
CA HIS A 63 -17.20 -18.88 -5.36
C HIS A 63 -16.19 -17.86 -5.94
N SER A 64 -15.71 -16.90 -5.16
CA SER A 64 -14.71 -15.92 -5.63
C SER A 64 -13.35 -16.54 -6.00
N TYR A 65 -13.07 -17.75 -5.54
CA TYR A 65 -11.84 -18.48 -5.82
C TYR A 65 -11.91 -19.35 -7.09
N SER A 66 -13.04 -19.36 -7.81
CA SER A 66 -13.32 -20.36 -8.87
C SER A 66 -12.41 -20.24 -10.09
N SER A 67 -11.99 -19.02 -10.44
CA SER A 67 -11.22 -18.73 -11.66
C SER A 67 -10.09 -17.71 -11.42
N LYS A 68 -9.08 -17.73 -12.30
CA LYS A 68 -7.98 -16.73 -12.37
C LYS A 68 -8.42 -15.37 -12.91
N THR A 69 -9.70 -15.22 -13.25
CA THR A 69 -10.33 -14.01 -13.81
C THR A 69 -11.42 -13.41 -12.91
N THR A 70 -11.62 -13.92 -11.69
CA THR A 70 -12.57 -13.31 -10.75
C THR A 70 -12.05 -11.97 -10.23
N PRO A 71 -12.92 -11.08 -9.70
CA PRO A 71 -12.49 -9.82 -9.07
C PRO A 71 -11.45 -10.01 -7.95
N LEU A 72 -11.48 -11.15 -7.24
CA LEU A 72 -10.45 -11.53 -6.27
C LEU A 72 -9.09 -11.75 -6.94
N ALA A 73 -9.07 -12.49 -8.05
CA ALA A 73 -7.87 -12.81 -8.80
C ALA A 73 -7.25 -11.55 -9.44
N GLU A 74 -8.08 -10.66 -9.99
CA GLU A 74 -7.66 -9.35 -10.50
C GLU A 74 -7.04 -8.50 -9.40
N ARG A 75 -7.68 -8.41 -8.23
CA ARG A 75 -7.13 -7.68 -7.09
C ARG A 75 -5.76 -8.22 -6.66
N PHE A 76 -5.57 -9.54 -6.67
CA PHE A 76 -4.27 -10.13 -6.37
C PHE A 76 -3.21 -9.83 -7.43
N ALA A 77 -3.58 -9.80 -8.72
CA ALA A 77 -2.66 -9.45 -9.79
C ALA A 77 -2.20 -7.98 -9.68
N ASP A 78 -3.13 -7.06 -9.41
CA ASP A 78 -2.84 -5.63 -9.21
C ASP A 78 -1.86 -5.40 -8.04
N GLU A 79 -1.97 -6.21 -6.97
CA GLU A 79 -1.07 -6.14 -5.81
C GLU A 79 0.21 -6.99 -5.96
N PHE A 80 0.53 -7.48 -7.17
CA PHE A 80 1.68 -8.37 -7.44
C PHE A 80 1.74 -9.59 -6.50
N LYS A 81 0.57 -10.12 -6.13
CA LYS A 81 0.42 -11.33 -5.32
C LYS A 81 0.25 -12.53 -6.23
N THR A 82 1.36 -13.22 -6.45
CA THR A 82 1.49 -14.32 -7.42
C THR A 82 0.89 -15.64 -6.96
N THR A 83 0.62 -15.81 -5.66
CA THR A 83 0.24 -17.11 -5.06
C THR A 83 -1.02 -17.72 -5.66
N PHE A 84 -2.02 -16.90 -6.01
CA PHE A 84 -3.26 -17.37 -6.63
C PHE A 84 -3.10 -17.68 -8.12
N HIS A 85 -2.33 -16.86 -8.86
CA HIS A 85 -2.10 -17.06 -10.30
C HIS A 85 -1.39 -18.38 -10.59
N PHE A 86 -0.38 -18.72 -9.78
CA PHE A 86 0.39 -19.96 -9.94
C PHE A 86 -0.22 -21.18 -9.22
N ALA A 87 -1.41 -21.05 -8.62
CA ALA A 87 -2.04 -22.14 -7.87
C ALA A 87 -2.51 -23.28 -8.78
N ALA A 88 -2.44 -24.51 -8.25
CA ALA A 88 -3.06 -25.68 -8.87
C ALA A 88 -4.60 -25.59 -8.75
N ASN A 89 -5.33 -26.26 -9.65
CA ASN A 89 -6.79 -26.24 -9.63
C ASN A 89 -7.36 -26.78 -8.30
N GLN A 90 -6.75 -27.84 -7.75
CA GLN A 90 -7.13 -28.45 -6.48
C GLN A 90 -6.95 -27.54 -5.25
N ASP A 91 -6.11 -26.50 -5.36
CA ASP A 91 -5.93 -25.54 -4.27
C ASP A 91 -7.05 -24.50 -4.23
N ARG A 92 -7.80 -24.32 -5.33
CA ARG A 92 -8.83 -23.29 -5.47
C ARG A 92 -10.15 -23.74 -4.84
N GLY A 93 -10.94 -22.77 -4.40
CA GLY A 93 -12.28 -22.98 -3.91
C GLY A 93 -13.34 -22.61 -4.95
N TYR A 94 -14.54 -23.13 -4.79
CA TYR A 94 -15.72 -22.75 -5.57
C TYR A 94 -16.99 -23.28 -4.91
N THR A 95 -18.13 -22.72 -5.29
CA THR A 95 -19.45 -23.20 -4.88
C THR A 95 -20.22 -23.78 -6.07
N VAL A 96 -20.87 -24.93 -5.88
CA VAL A 96 -21.83 -25.53 -6.82
C VAL A 96 -23.22 -25.54 -6.17
N VAL A 97 -24.13 -24.71 -6.68
CA VAL A 97 -25.52 -24.67 -6.20
C VAL A 97 -26.32 -25.75 -6.93
N THR A 98 -26.80 -26.76 -6.20
CA THR A 98 -27.51 -27.91 -6.77
C THR A 98 -29.02 -27.70 -6.79
N SER A 99 -29.56 -26.91 -5.86
CA SER A 99 -30.99 -26.61 -5.77
C SER A 99 -31.21 -25.29 -5.05
N LEU A 100 -32.18 -24.50 -5.51
CA LEU A 100 -32.65 -23.28 -4.86
C LEU A 100 -34.18 -23.23 -5.00
N LYS A 101 -34.89 -23.29 -3.86
CA LYS A 101 -36.34 -23.50 -3.84
C LYS A 101 -37.09 -22.55 -2.90
N GLN A 102 -38.37 -22.34 -3.17
CA GLN A 102 -39.35 -21.80 -2.22
C GLN A 102 -40.54 -22.75 -2.10
N ALA A 103 -40.89 -23.16 -0.87
CA ALA A 103 -42.01 -24.09 -0.62
C ALA A 103 -42.04 -25.32 -1.56
N ASN A 104 -40.86 -25.91 -1.82
CA ASN A 104 -40.60 -27.03 -2.74
C ASN A 104 -40.69 -26.73 -4.25
N GLN A 105 -40.95 -25.49 -4.68
CA GLN A 105 -40.87 -25.07 -6.08
C GLN A 105 -39.46 -24.57 -6.42
N ASP A 106 -38.95 -24.94 -7.59
CA ASP A 106 -37.64 -24.49 -8.08
C ASP A 106 -37.68 -23.03 -8.53
N LEU A 107 -36.74 -22.24 -8.04
CA LEU A 107 -36.59 -20.84 -8.42
C LEU A 107 -35.51 -20.68 -9.50
N PHE A 108 -35.74 -19.78 -10.44
CA PHE A 108 -34.70 -19.40 -11.40
C PHE A 108 -33.61 -18.57 -10.71
N PHE A 109 -32.36 -18.94 -10.90
CA PHE A 109 -31.21 -18.16 -10.44
C PHE A 109 -30.07 -18.17 -11.45
N GLU A 110 -29.27 -17.10 -11.44
CA GLU A 110 -28.07 -16.97 -12.25
C GLU A 110 -26.95 -16.24 -11.48
N ARG A 111 -25.69 -16.47 -11.85
CA ARG A 111 -24.56 -15.69 -11.33
C ARG A 111 -24.32 -14.46 -12.19
N LEU A 112 -23.99 -13.33 -11.58
CA LEU A 112 -23.71 -12.11 -12.33
C LEU A 112 -22.40 -12.25 -13.12
N LYS A 113 -22.40 -11.88 -14.41
CA LYS A 113 -21.25 -12.06 -15.31
C LYS A 113 -19.95 -11.40 -14.83
N LYS A 114 -20.04 -10.19 -14.25
CA LYS A 114 -18.87 -9.45 -13.72
C LYS A 114 -18.58 -9.74 -12.25
N GLN A 115 -19.50 -10.38 -11.55
CA GLN A 115 -19.44 -10.66 -10.12
C GLN A 115 -19.93 -12.10 -9.89
N PRO A 116 -19.15 -13.11 -10.33
CA PRO A 116 -19.60 -14.50 -10.32
C PRO A 116 -19.86 -15.05 -8.89
N ASP A 117 -19.40 -14.34 -7.88
CA ASP A 117 -19.65 -14.56 -6.46
C ASP A 117 -20.94 -13.90 -5.94
N VAL A 118 -21.82 -13.45 -6.83
CA VAL A 118 -23.17 -12.94 -6.53
C VAL A 118 -24.20 -13.73 -7.34
N ILE A 119 -25.23 -14.22 -6.65
CA ILE A 119 -26.34 -14.97 -7.23
C ILE A 119 -27.58 -14.06 -7.27
N LYS A 120 -28.18 -13.91 -8.44
CA LYS A 120 -29.47 -13.25 -8.65
C LYS A 120 -30.56 -14.32 -8.65
N VAL A 121 -31.56 -14.16 -7.79
CA VAL A 121 -32.68 -15.09 -7.64
C VAL A 121 -33.97 -14.38 -8.05
N ALA A 122 -34.68 -14.91 -9.04
CA ALA A 122 -36.02 -14.45 -9.38
C ALA A 122 -37.03 -15.11 -8.43
N LEU A 123 -37.92 -14.31 -7.84
CA LEU A 123 -38.95 -14.81 -6.93
C LEU A 123 -40.20 -15.20 -7.72
N ASP A 124 -40.83 -16.32 -7.35
CA ASP A 124 -42.10 -16.75 -7.97
C ASP A 124 -43.24 -15.76 -7.73
N LYS A 125 -43.19 -15.02 -6.61
CA LYS A 125 -44.14 -13.97 -6.26
C LYS A 125 -43.39 -12.77 -5.70
N PRO A 126 -43.78 -11.53 -6.09
CA PRO A 126 -43.21 -10.33 -5.51
C PRO A 126 -43.33 -10.32 -3.98
N LEU A 127 -42.21 -10.06 -3.30
CA LEU A 127 -42.12 -9.95 -1.86
C LEU A 127 -42.56 -8.55 -1.42
N ALA A 128 -43.74 -8.46 -0.81
CA ALA A 128 -44.30 -7.20 -0.32
C ALA A 128 -43.45 -6.56 0.79
N PRO A 129 -43.56 -5.23 1.01
CA PRO A 129 -42.96 -4.55 2.15
C PRO A 129 -43.30 -5.22 3.49
N ASN A 130 -42.30 -5.35 4.37
CA ASN A 130 -42.33 -6.00 5.67
C ASN A 130 -42.67 -7.51 5.67
N ALA A 131 -42.92 -8.11 4.51
CA ALA A 131 -43.12 -9.55 4.41
C ALA A 131 -41.79 -10.31 4.38
N SER A 132 -41.86 -11.60 4.71
CA SER A 132 -40.73 -12.52 4.70
C SER A 132 -40.84 -13.54 3.57
N TYR A 133 -39.69 -13.97 3.05
CA TYR A 133 -39.57 -14.98 2.00
C TYR A 133 -38.58 -16.06 2.45
N ASN A 134 -38.97 -17.33 2.35
CA ASN A 134 -38.15 -18.46 2.76
C ASN A 134 -37.52 -19.13 1.54
N LEU A 135 -36.20 -19.16 1.51
CA LEU A 135 -35.39 -19.83 0.50
C LEU A 135 -34.75 -21.08 1.10
N THR A 136 -34.81 -22.20 0.39
CA THR A 136 -34.08 -23.43 0.72
C THR A 136 -33.02 -23.68 -0.34
N LEU A 137 -31.76 -23.68 0.06
CA LEU A 137 -30.60 -23.89 -0.79
C LEU A 137 -29.93 -25.22 -0.45
N ASN A 138 -29.53 -25.97 -1.47
CA ASN A 138 -28.58 -27.06 -1.35
C ASN A 138 -27.39 -26.76 -2.26
N TYR A 139 -26.19 -26.85 -1.72
CA TYR A 139 -24.97 -26.54 -2.45
C TYR A 139 -23.74 -27.19 -1.84
N ILE A 140 -22.68 -27.30 -2.64
CA ILE A 140 -21.39 -27.84 -2.23
C ILE A 140 -20.35 -26.72 -2.30
N VAL A 141 -19.58 -26.56 -1.23
CA VAL A 141 -18.44 -25.65 -1.16
C VAL A 141 -17.15 -26.45 -1.22
N GLN A 142 -16.35 -26.26 -2.26
CA GLN A 142 -14.94 -26.64 -2.27
C GLN A 142 -14.16 -25.59 -1.50
N ILE A 143 -13.48 -25.99 -0.42
CA ILE A 143 -12.75 -25.08 0.43
C ILE A 143 -11.40 -24.75 -0.23
N PRO A 144 -11.05 -23.45 -0.40
CA PRO A 144 -9.74 -23.07 -0.94
C PRO A 144 -8.60 -23.36 0.06
N ASN A 145 -7.37 -23.41 -0.43
CA ASN A 145 -6.18 -23.41 0.43
C ASN A 145 -6.01 -22.04 1.13
N ASN A 146 -5.61 -22.05 2.40
CA ASN A 146 -5.49 -20.84 3.21
C ASN A 146 -4.40 -19.86 2.73
N LYS A 147 -3.46 -20.27 1.88
CA LYS A 147 -2.38 -19.39 1.36
C LYS A 147 -2.88 -18.18 0.57
N PHE A 148 -4.15 -18.18 0.15
CA PHE A 148 -4.74 -17.05 -0.58
C PHE A 148 -5.18 -15.93 0.35
N THR A 149 -6.03 -16.20 1.34
CA THR A 149 -6.64 -15.14 2.18
C THR A 149 -6.47 -15.39 3.67
N ARG A 150 -5.66 -16.39 4.05
CA ARG A 150 -5.53 -16.98 5.40
C ARG A 150 -6.73 -17.83 5.85
N TYR A 151 -7.87 -17.71 5.16
CA TYR A 151 -9.03 -18.57 5.34
C TYR A 151 -9.01 -19.70 4.32
N GLY A 152 -9.39 -20.91 4.75
CA GLY A 152 -9.34 -22.13 3.96
C GLY A 152 -8.73 -23.30 4.72
N VAL A 153 -8.32 -24.32 3.97
CA VAL A 153 -7.59 -25.50 4.48
C VAL A 153 -6.14 -25.13 4.77
N THR A 154 -5.66 -25.45 5.98
CA THR A 154 -4.26 -25.27 6.37
C THR A 154 -3.39 -26.44 5.91
N ASN A 155 -2.07 -26.28 5.93
CA ASN A 155 -1.15 -27.38 5.64
C ASN A 155 -1.20 -28.52 6.68
N THR A 156 -1.68 -28.24 7.90
CA THR A 156 -1.92 -29.23 8.97
C THR A 156 -3.25 -29.97 8.79
N GLY A 157 -4.08 -29.55 7.84
CA GLY A 157 -5.41 -30.10 7.57
C GLY A 157 -6.51 -29.58 8.51
N ASP A 158 -6.27 -28.43 9.16
CA ASP A 158 -7.30 -27.68 9.88
C ASP A 158 -8.07 -26.79 8.90
N TYR A 159 -9.25 -26.34 9.31
CA TYR A 159 -10.09 -25.44 8.52
C TYR A 159 -10.28 -24.13 9.27
N ASN A 160 -10.04 -23.01 8.60
CA ASN A 160 -10.35 -21.68 9.12
C ASN A 160 -11.28 -20.97 8.15
N LEU A 161 -12.55 -20.80 8.52
CA LEU A 161 -13.61 -20.37 7.62
C LEU A 161 -14.23 -19.05 8.07
N ARG A 162 -14.37 -18.14 7.10
CA ARG A 162 -15.14 -16.89 7.17
C ARG A 162 -15.77 -16.67 5.80
N PHE A 163 -17.00 -16.15 5.77
CA PHE A 163 -17.76 -15.91 4.52
C PHE A 163 -17.96 -17.19 3.67
N TRP A 164 -18.15 -18.33 4.33
CA TRP A 164 -18.14 -19.65 3.68
C TRP A 164 -19.52 -20.18 3.27
N TYR A 165 -20.60 -19.58 3.78
CA TYR A 165 -21.99 -19.86 3.43
C TYR A 165 -22.66 -18.65 2.75
N ILE A 166 -23.77 -18.90 2.07
CA ILE A 166 -24.46 -17.90 1.24
C ILE A 166 -25.25 -16.95 2.16
N THR A 167 -25.19 -15.64 1.90
CA THR A 167 -25.88 -14.62 2.72
C THR A 167 -26.69 -13.67 1.85
N PRO A 168 -27.85 -13.15 2.29
CA PRO A 168 -28.58 -12.14 1.53
C PRO A 168 -27.81 -10.82 1.42
N ALA A 169 -27.90 -10.19 0.24
CA ALA A 169 -27.45 -8.81 0.06
C ALA A 169 -28.40 -7.82 0.75
N VAL A 170 -27.86 -6.66 1.15
CA VAL A 170 -28.65 -5.59 1.77
C VAL A 170 -29.42 -4.81 0.71
N PHE A 171 -30.66 -4.44 1.01
CA PHE A 171 -31.48 -3.58 0.17
C PHE A 171 -32.14 -2.47 1.01
N ASP A 172 -31.89 -1.21 0.66
CA ASP A 172 -32.46 -0.01 1.31
C ASP A 172 -33.10 0.97 0.30
N GLY A 173 -33.43 0.48 -0.90
CA GLY A 173 -33.76 1.29 -2.08
C GLY A 173 -32.78 1.06 -3.23
N LYS A 174 -31.55 0.60 -2.91
CA LYS A 174 -30.63 -0.02 -3.86
C LYS A 174 -30.04 -1.31 -3.28
N TRP A 175 -29.63 -2.22 -4.15
CA TRP A 175 -28.94 -3.45 -3.73
C TRP A 175 -27.47 -3.18 -3.45
N TYR A 176 -26.98 -3.66 -2.31
CA TYR A 176 -25.55 -3.70 -1.99
C TYR A 176 -25.05 -5.14 -2.00
N TYR A 177 -24.46 -5.52 -3.12
CA TYR A 177 -23.67 -6.73 -3.26
C TYR A 177 -22.27 -6.36 -3.75
N TYR A 178 -21.25 -6.93 -3.13
CA TYR A 178 -19.86 -6.68 -3.48
C TYR A 178 -19.16 -8.00 -3.75
N SER A 179 -18.26 -8.02 -4.72
CA SER A 179 -17.37 -9.16 -4.88
C SER A 179 -16.30 -9.18 -3.80
N ASN A 180 -15.91 -10.38 -3.40
CA ASN A 180 -14.77 -10.61 -2.52
C ASN A 180 -13.49 -10.14 -3.20
N LYS A 181 -12.78 -9.24 -2.54
CA LYS A 181 -11.47 -8.72 -2.98
C LYS A 181 -10.41 -8.86 -1.87
N ASP A 182 -10.61 -9.78 -0.92
CA ASP A 182 -9.76 -9.94 0.29
C ASP A 182 -9.68 -8.66 1.14
N LEU A 183 -10.84 -8.02 1.35
CA LEU A 183 -10.97 -6.74 2.06
C LEU A 183 -11.73 -6.86 3.39
N GLU A 184 -12.28 -8.03 3.71
CA GLU A 184 -13.07 -8.29 4.94
C GLU A 184 -14.25 -7.33 5.12
N ASP A 185 -15.00 -7.10 4.05
CA ASP A 185 -16.04 -6.06 4.00
C ASP A 185 -17.34 -6.59 3.39
N LEU A 186 -17.71 -7.81 3.75
CA LEU A 186 -19.02 -8.34 3.41
C LEU A 186 -20.06 -7.53 4.17
N PHE A 187 -20.95 -6.89 3.43
CA PHE A 187 -22.00 -6.05 3.98
C PHE A 187 -23.32 -6.83 4.02
N VAL A 188 -23.82 -7.12 5.22
CA VAL A 188 -25.03 -7.91 5.46
C VAL A 188 -25.83 -7.36 6.63
N GLU A 189 -27.13 -7.67 6.64
CA GLU A 189 -28.04 -7.37 7.74
C GLU A 189 -27.85 -8.34 8.93
N PRO A 190 -28.09 -7.91 10.18
CA PRO A 190 -28.09 -8.81 11.34
C PRO A 190 -29.14 -9.90 11.21
N ALA A 191 -28.72 -11.15 11.42
CA ALA A 191 -29.57 -12.32 11.35
C ALA A 191 -29.43 -13.22 12.59
N ASN A 192 -30.48 -13.98 12.89
CA ASN A 192 -30.41 -15.08 13.85
C ASN A 192 -29.85 -16.31 13.12
N ILE A 193 -28.81 -16.92 13.69
CA ILE A 193 -28.08 -18.03 13.08
C ILE A 193 -28.26 -19.28 13.92
N ASN A 194 -28.70 -20.35 13.28
CA ASN A 194 -28.61 -21.72 13.79
C ASN A 194 -27.63 -22.47 12.88
N LEU A 195 -26.49 -22.88 13.41
CA LEU A 195 -25.43 -23.54 12.67
C LEU A 195 -25.21 -24.95 13.21
N THR A 196 -25.52 -25.96 12.42
CA THR A 196 -25.17 -27.36 12.70
C THR A 196 -23.97 -27.75 11.86
N VAL A 197 -22.90 -28.20 12.50
CA VAL A 197 -21.65 -28.62 11.86
C VAL A 197 -21.45 -30.10 12.14
N THR A 198 -21.42 -30.93 11.10
CA THR A 198 -21.12 -32.37 11.19
C THR A 198 -19.73 -32.64 10.64
N TYR A 199 -18.87 -33.27 11.44
CA TYR A 199 -17.45 -33.45 11.15
C TYR A 199 -16.87 -34.72 11.82
N PRO A 200 -15.69 -35.22 11.41
CA PRO A 200 -15.08 -36.39 12.03
C PRO A 200 -14.58 -36.13 13.46
N ASN A 201 -14.65 -37.14 14.34
CA ASN A 201 -14.39 -37.00 15.79
C ASN A 201 -12.99 -36.48 16.19
N ASN A 202 -12.02 -36.45 15.28
CA ASN A 202 -10.66 -35.95 15.54
C ASN A 202 -10.51 -34.42 15.40
N PHE A 203 -11.61 -33.70 15.19
CA PHE A 203 -11.63 -32.24 15.13
C PHE A 203 -12.43 -31.61 16.28
N THR A 204 -12.11 -30.35 16.58
CA THR A 204 -12.81 -29.50 17.54
C THR A 204 -13.32 -28.25 16.81
N PRO A 205 -14.63 -27.95 16.86
CA PRO A 205 -15.20 -26.76 16.26
C PRO A 205 -15.10 -25.57 17.22
N ILE A 206 -14.56 -24.46 16.74
CA ILE A 206 -14.43 -23.19 17.46
C ILE A 206 -15.23 -22.12 16.72
N SER A 207 -16.16 -21.48 17.42
CA SER A 207 -17.00 -20.40 16.90
C SER A 207 -17.33 -19.38 17.98
N GLU A 208 -17.58 -18.12 17.59
CA GLU A 208 -18.10 -17.08 18.48
C GLU A 208 -19.58 -17.25 18.84
N LEU A 209 -20.28 -18.16 18.16
CA LEU A 209 -21.64 -18.55 18.46
C LEU A 209 -21.73 -19.36 19.76
N ASP A 210 -22.92 -19.36 20.37
CA ASP A 210 -23.19 -20.09 21.61
C ASP A 210 -23.35 -21.57 21.28
N LEU A 211 -22.57 -22.44 21.94
CA LEU A 211 -22.73 -23.89 21.85
C LEU A 211 -24.05 -24.30 22.52
N VAL A 212 -24.89 -25.05 21.81
CA VAL A 212 -26.20 -25.51 22.31
C VAL A 212 -26.21 -27.01 22.56
N GLU A 213 -25.70 -27.78 21.60
CA GLU A 213 -25.80 -29.23 21.64
C GLU A 213 -24.60 -29.85 20.92
N ASN A 214 -24.17 -31.01 21.39
CA ASN A 214 -23.14 -31.80 20.74
C ASN A 214 -23.51 -33.27 20.78
N ASN A 215 -23.69 -33.88 19.61
CA ASN A 215 -24.11 -35.27 19.47
C ASN A 215 -23.07 -36.04 18.66
N THR A 216 -22.52 -37.10 19.22
CA THR A 216 -21.59 -37.99 18.52
C THR A 216 -22.27 -39.29 18.16
N ILE A 217 -22.25 -39.65 16.89
CA ILE A 217 -22.76 -40.90 16.35
C ILE A 217 -21.63 -41.54 15.55
N ASP A 218 -21.22 -42.74 15.93
CA ASP A 218 -20.10 -43.47 15.35
C ASP A 218 -18.80 -42.63 15.28
N SER A 219 -18.27 -42.41 14.08
CA SER A 219 -17.04 -41.65 13.81
C SER A 219 -17.28 -40.17 13.48
N GLN A 220 -18.52 -39.69 13.59
CA GLN A 220 -18.91 -38.31 13.32
C GLN A 220 -19.53 -37.62 14.53
N THR A 221 -19.17 -36.36 14.72
CA THR A 221 -19.75 -35.46 15.71
C THR A 221 -20.54 -34.37 14.99
N SER A 222 -21.75 -34.12 15.46
CA SER A 222 -22.62 -33.03 15.03
C SER A 222 -22.77 -32.03 16.17
N THR A 223 -22.23 -30.82 15.98
CA THR A 223 -22.30 -29.74 16.96
C THR A 223 -23.23 -28.64 16.48
N LYS A 224 -24.13 -28.21 17.36
CA LYS A 224 -25.10 -27.14 17.10
C LYS A 224 -24.71 -25.87 17.85
N PHE A 225 -24.60 -24.79 17.09
CA PHE A 225 -24.34 -23.45 17.56
C PHE A 225 -25.52 -22.52 17.27
N GLN A 226 -25.73 -21.52 18.13
CA GLN A 226 -26.75 -20.50 17.93
C GLN A 226 -26.24 -19.09 18.22
N GLY A 227 -26.79 -18.10 17.53
CA GLY A 227 -26.52 -16.69 17.82
C GLY A 227 -27.64 -15.78 17.34
N LYS A 228 -27.89 -14.71 18.08
CA LYS A 228 -28.87 -13.68 17.73
C LYS A 228 -28.17 -12.42 17.22
N ASN A 229 -28.79 -11.73 16.27
CA ASN A 229 -28.29 -10.46 15.70
C ASN A 229 -26.83 -10.55 15.19
N ARG A 230 -26.44 -11.65 14.55
CA ARG A 230 -25.08 -11.84 14.03
C ARG A 230 -24.99 -11.29 12.61
N ILE A 231 -23.90 -10.58 12.32
CA ILE A 231 -23.59 -10.08 10.97
C ILE A 231 -22.40 -10.80 10.32
N ASN A 232 -21.67 -11.60 11.11
CA ASN A 232 -20.52 -12.34 10.65
C ASN A 232 -20.37 -13.55 11.55
N THR A 233 -20.01 -14.70 10.98
CA THR A 233 -19.67 -15.87 11.77
C THR A 233 -18.37 -16.48 11.30
N LYS A 234 -17.55 -16.87 12.27
CA LYS A 234 -16.27 -17.56 12.05
C LYS A 234 -16.43 -19.00 12.54
N LEU A 235 -15.79 -19.90 11.82
CA LEU A 235 -15.70 -21.29 12.20
C LEU A 235 -14.29 -21.78 11.95
N SER A 236 -13.61 -22.20 13.02
CA SER A 236 -12.39 -22.98 12.91
C SER A 236 -12.70 -24.42 13.28
N LEU A 237 -12.24 -25.36 12.46
CA LEU A 237 -12.33 -26.80 12.74
C LEU A 237 -10.89 -27.31 12.84
N VAL A 238 -10.43 -27.51 14.08
CA VAL A 238 -9.01 -27.73 14.40
C VAL A 238 -8.78 -29.12 14.98
N LYS A 239 -7.68 -29.77 14.63
CA LYS A 239 -7.31 -31.07 15.20
C LYS A 239 -6.76 -30.94 16.62
N THR A 240 -6.07 -29.84 16.89
CA THR A 240 -5.54 -29.48 18.21
C THR A 240 -6.10 -28.12 18.59
N ASN A 241 -6.76 -28.05 19.75
CA ASN A 241 -7.33 -26.80 20.22
C ASN A 241 -6.25 -25.92 20.85
N ASP A 242 -5.88 -24.85 20.15
CA ASP A 242 -4.94 -23.81 20.59
C ASP A 242 -5.66 -22.54 21.10
N TYR A 243 -6.98 -22.58 21.24
CA TYR A 243 -7.78 -21.46 21.74
C TYR A 243 -7.91 -21.50 23.26
N ASN A 244 -7.47 -20.42 23.90
CA ASN A 244 -7.66 -20.18 25.33
C ASN A 244 -8.88 -19.30 25.55
N THR A 245 -9.64 -19.55 26.60
CA THR A 245 -10.78 -18.71 27.01
C THR A 245 -10.47 -18.05 28.34
N VAL A 246 -10.61 -16.74 28.38
CA VAL A 246 -10.52 -15.93 29.60
C VAL A 246 -11.90 -15.34 29.86
N GLU A 247 -12.46 -15.66 31.03
CA GLU A 247 -13.64 -15.00 31.56
C GLU A 247 -13.23 -13.69 32.21
N THR A 248 -13.85 -12.59 31.81
CA THR A 248 -13.66 -11.26 32.40
C THR A 248 -14.96 -10.80 33.05
N ASP A 249 -14.92 -9.71 33.81
CA ASP A 249 -16.13 -9.14 34.40
C ASP A 249 -17.12 -8.56 33.36
N PHE A 250 -16.73 -8.48 32.08
CA PHE A 250 -17.49 -7.79 31.03
C PHE A 250 -17.97 -8.72 29.90
N PHE A 251 -17.06 -9.52 29.33
CA PHE A 251 -17.36 -10.50 28.28
C PHE A 251 -16.24 -11.55 28.18
N SER A 252 -16.58 -12.77 27.75
CA SER A 252 -15.59 -13.83 27.58
C SER A 252 -14.72 -13.56 26.35
N ILE A 253 -13.41 -13.69 26.48
CA ILE A 253 -12.45 -13.58 25.38
C ILE A 253 -11.92 -14.98 25.06
N GLN A 254 -12.26 -15.49 23.88
CA GLN A 254 -11.66 -16.73 23.36
C GLN A 254 -10.65 -16.38 22.26
N SER A 255 -9.41 -16.81 22.42
CA SER A 255 -8.30 -16.37 21.56
C SER A 255 -7.25 -17.43 21.31
N ASN A 256 -6.72 -17.47 20.09
CA ASN A 256 -5.46 -18.14 19.76
C ASN A 256 -4.40 -17.15 19.21
N ILE A 257 -4.55 -15.87 19.56
CA ILE A 257 -3.48 -14.89 19.34
C ILE A 257 -2.31 -15.24 20.26
N ASP A 258 -1.10 -15.21 19.69
CA ASP A 258 0.17 -15.36 20.40
C ASP A 258 0.20 -14.50 21.67
N ASN A 259 0.43 -15.15 22.81
CA ASN A 259 0.46 -14.54 24.13
C ASN A 259 1.88 -14.15 24.59
N GLU A 260 2.87 -14.25 23.70
CA GLU A 260 4.29 -13.96 23.98
C GLU A 260 4.84 -14.77 25.15
N ASP A 261 4.38 -16.02 25.29
CA ASP A 261 4.77 -16.93 26.38
C ASP A 261 4.53 -16.36 27.79
N LEU A 262 3.57 -15.44 27.93
CA LEU A 262 3.20 -14.87 29.22
C LEU A 262 2.51 -15.90 30.12
N ASP A 263 2.79 -15.79 31.43
CA ASP A 263 2.10 -16.59 32.46
C ASP A 263 0.57 -16.45 32.36
N PRO A 264 -0.20 -17.55 32.50
CA PRO A 264 -1.67 -17.51 32.40
C PRO A 264 -2.35 -16.48 33.30
N THR A 265 -1.80 -16.21 34.50
CA THR A 265 -2.32 -15.19 35.42
C THR A 265 -2.16 -13.79 34.83
N LYS A 266 -1.01 -13.50 34.21
CA LYS A 266 -0.78 -12.23 33.51
C LYS A 266 -1.71 -12.08 32.31
N VAL A 267 -1.90 -13.16 31.54
CA VAL A 267 -2.83 -13.18 30.40
C VAL A 267 -4.26 -12.84 30.86
N ALA A 268 -4.71 -13.41 31.98
CA ALA A 268 -6.02 -13.13 32.56
C ALA A 268 -6.15 -11.65 32.99
N LEU A 269 -5.17 -11.12 33.71
CA LEU A 269 -5.15 -9.72 34.16
C LEU A 269 -5.15 -8.72 32.99
N ILE A 270 -4.35 -8.98 31.95
CA ILE A 270 -4.31 -8.15 30.75
C ILE A 270 -5.65 -8.19 30.01
N SER A 271 -6.24 -9.39 29.89
CA SER A 271 -7.53 -9.57 29.23
C SER A 271 -8.65 -8.80 29.93
N ASP A 272 -8.70 -8.88 31.27
CA ASP A 272 -9.67 -8.14 32.07
C ASP A 272 -9.46 -6.62 31.97
N LYS A 273 -8.21 -6.14 32.07
CA LYS A 273 -7.87 -4.73 31.87
C LYS A 273 -8.30 -4.21 30.50
N VAL A 274 -8.08 -4.98 29.44
CA VAL A 274 -8.51 -4.62 28.07
C VAL A 274 -10.03 -4.61 27.96
N ALA A 275 -10.71 -5.61 28.50
CA ALA A 275 -12.18 -5.68 28.51
C ALA A 275 -12.80 -4.52 29.29
N GLN A 276 -12.23 -4.16 30.44
CA GLN A 276 -12.63 -3.02 31.25
C GLN A 276 -12.48 -1.70 30.50
N PHE A 277 -11.32 -1.47 29.86
CA PHE A 277 -11.07 -0.25 29.11
C PHE A 277 -12.05 -0.08 27.95
N ILE A 278 -12.28 -1.16 27.18
CA ILE A 278 -13.23 -1.16 26.07
C ILE A 278 -14.64 -0.89 26.59
N THR A 279 -15.08 -1.60 27.64
CA THR A 279 -16.45 -1.47 28.16
C THR A 279 -16.70 -0.10 28.77
N SER A 280 -15.74 0.45 29.52
CA SER A 280 -15.84 1.79 30.11
C SER A 280 -16.01 2.87 29.04
N ASN A 281 -15.29 2.74 27.92
CA ASN A 281 -15.31 3.72 26.83
C ASN A 281 -16.44 3.51 25.82
N LEU A 282 -16.77 2.26 25.45
CA LEU A 282 -17.69 1.93 24.35
C LEU A 282 -19.02 1.31 24.80
N GLY A 283 -19.13 0.90 26.07
CA GLY A 283 -20.29 0.24 26.66
C GLY A 283 -20.26 -1.30 26.54
N ASP A 284 -21.35 -1.95 26.94
CA ASP A 284 -21.39 -3.41 26.99
C ASP A 284 -21.33 -4.06 25.60
N TYR A 285 -20.63 -5.18 25.48
CA TYR A 285 -20.61 -5.95 24.24
C TYR A 285 -21.98 -6.62 23.98
N PRO A 286 -22.55 -6.57 22.76
CA PRO A 286 -23.88 -7.15 22.47
C PRO A 286 -23.96 -8.69 22.52
N HIS A 287 -22.85 -9.40 22.70
CA HIS A 287 -22.82 -10.87 22.72
C HIS A 287 -22.04 -11.37 23.93
N LYS A 288 -22.14 -12.66 24.26
CA LYS A 288 -21.47 -13.24 25.44
C LYS A 288 -19.95 -13.33 25.27
N LYS A 289 -19.49 -13.66 24.07
CA LYS A 289 -18.11 -14.03 23.78
C LYS A 289 -17.55 -13.31 22.55
N VAL A 290 -16.33 -12.83 22.67
CA VAL A 290 -15.51 -12.31 21.56
C VAL A 290 -14.50 -13.37 21.14
N LEU A 291 -14.56 -13.80 19.88
CA LEU A 291 -13.57 -14.71 19.30
C LEU A 291 -12.49 -13.91 18.56
N LEU A 292 -11.25 -14.06 18.99
CA LEU A 292 -10.07 -13.40 18.44
C LEU A 292 -9.13 -14.44 17.82
N THR A 293 -9.00 -14.42 16.50
CA THR A 293 -8.14 -15.40 15.82
C THR A 293 -6.77 -14.80 15.51
N TRP A 294 -5.73 -15.64 15.39
CA TRP A 294 -4.43 -15.21 14.85
C TRP A 294 -4.58 -14.58 13.45
N ILE A 295 -5.60 -15.01 12.68
CA ILE A 295 -5.91 -14.47 11.35
C ILE A 295 -6.36 -13.01 11.46
N ASP A 296 -7.23 -12.69 12.41
CA ASP A 296 -7.70 -11.32 12.65
C ASP A 296 -6.52 -10.39 12.92
N TYR A 297 -5.59 -10.83 13.78
CA TYR A 297 -4.37 -10.08 14.06
C TYR A 297 -3.48 -9.94 12.83
N LYS A 298 -3.19 -11.02 12.09
CA LYS A 298 -2.31 -10.96 10.90
C LYS A 298 -2.90 -10.17 9.73
N LYS A 299 -4.23 -9.97 9.67
CA LYS A 299 -4.88 -9.12 8.68
C LYS A 299 -4.90 -7.64 9.06
N ASP A 300 -4.87 -7.32 10.34
CA ASP A 300 -4.77 -5.94 10.85
C ASP A 300 -3.70 -5.80 11.96
N PRO A 301 -2.42 -6.09 11.68
CA PRO A 301 -1.39 -6.13 12.72
C PRO A 301 -1.02 -4.74 13.20
N ILE A 302 -0.31 -4.67 14.32
CA ILE A 302 0.41 -3.45 14.68
C ILE A 302 1.72 -3.44 13.90
N TYR A 303 1.80 -2.56 12.90
CA TYR A 303 2.98 -2.43 12.07
C TYR A 303 4.16 -1.92 12.91
N GLY A 304 5.33 -2.54 12.77
CA GLY A 304 6.54 -2.18 13.50
C GLY A 304 6.88 -3.05 14.72
N LEU A 305 5.89 -3.70 15.37
CA LEU A 305 6.16 -4.53 16.58
C LEU A 305 6.79 -5.89 16.26
N ASN A 306 6.42 -6.55 15.15
CA ASN A 306 6.78 -7.95 14.88
C ASN A 306 7.85 -8.15 13.78
N LEU A 307 8.71 -7.16 13.53
CA LEU A 307 9.65 -7.20 12.40
C LEU A 307 11.07 -7.64 12.79
N LEU A 308 11.37 -7.77 14.09
CA LEU A 308 12.70 -8.09 14.59
C LEU A 308 12.69 -9.47 15.30
N PRO A 309 13.77 -10.27 15.16
CA PRO A 309 13.98 -11.49 15.95
C PRO A 309 13.86 -11.25 17.46
N ASP A 310 13.43 -12.27 18.21
CA ASP A 310 13.10 -12.14 19.63
C ASP A 310 14.26 -11.62 20.49
N PHE A 311 15.52 -11.94 20.13
CA PHE A 311 16.70 -11.47 20.86
C PHE A 311 17.04 -9.98 20.68
N ILE A 312 16.46 -9.28 19.68
CA ILE A 312 16.59 -7.81 19.48
C ILE A 312 15.23 -7.11 19.51
N ARG A 313 14.23 -7.75 20.10
CA ARG A 313 12.86 -7.27 20.22
C ARG A 313 12.80 -5.98 21.06
N PRO A 314 12.30 -4.86 20.51
CA PRO A 314 12.37 -3.55 21.19
C PRO A 314 11.36 -3.38 22.32
N PHE A 315 10.29 -4.17 22.37
CA PHE A 315 9.16 -3.94 23.26
C PHE A 315 8.97 -5.10 24.24
N GLU A 316 8.55 -4.79 25.47
CA GLU A 316 8.21 -5.80 26.47
C GLU A 316 7.05 -6.68 25.97
N ASP A 317 7.12 -7.97 26.28
CA ASP A 317 6.11 -8.97 25.87
C ASP A 317 4.70 -8.62 26.38
N THR A 318 4.61 -8.12 27.62
CA THR A 318 3.36 -7.60 28.19
C THR A 318 2.76 -6.48 27.34
N PHE A 319 3.55 -5.46 26.97
CA PHE A 319 3.07 -4.34 26.15
C PHE A 319 2.64 -4.82 24.76
N GLN A 320 3.41 -5.73 24.16
CA GLN A 320 3.07 -6.29 22.86
C GLN A 320 1.76 -7.07 22.90
N TYR A 321 1.62 -8.02 23.83
CA TYR A 321 0.41 -8.81 23.96
C TYR A 321 -0.81 -7.91 24.24
N GLU A 322 -0.68 -6.96 25.16
CA GLU A 322 -1.75 -6.05 25.54
C GLU A 322 -2.25 -5.21 24.35
N LEU A 323 -1.35 -4.65 23.54
CA LEU A 323 -1.77 -3.91 22.34
C LEU A 323 -2.32 -4.83 21.22
N LYS A 324 -1.74 -6.03 21.03
CA LYS A 324 -2.25 -7.02 20.07
C LYS A 324 -3.69 -7.41 20.42
N LEU A 325 -3.94 -7.69 21.70
CA LEU A 325 -5.25 -8.02 22.23
C LEU A 325 -6.20 -6.83 22.08
N LEU A 326 -5.83 -5.65 22.59
CA LEU A 326 -6.66 -4.44 22.52
C LEU A 326 -7.08 -4.09 21.09
N LYS A 327 -6.13 -3.99 20.14
CA LYS A 327 -6.43 -3.60 18.77
C LYS A 327 -7.37 -4.60 18.08
N THR A 328 -7.15 -5.89 18.33
CA THR A 328 -7.94 -6.96 17.71
C THR A 328 -9.33 -7.05 18.35
N THR A 329 -9.43 -6.91 19.67
CA THR A 329 -10.71 -6.82 20.39
C THR A 329 -11.50 -5.60 19.96
N LEU A 330 -10.89 -4.40 19.88
CA LEU A 330 -11.56 -3.20 19.36
C LEU A 330 -12.13 -3.41 17.96
N LYS A 331 -11.37 -4.03 17.05
CA LYS A 331 -11.84 -4.34 15.69
C LYS A 331 -13.10 -5.23 15.73
N VAL A 332 -13.01 -6.39 16.38
CA VAL A 332 -14.10 -7.38 16.42
C VAL A 332 -15.30 -6.85 17.20
N TYR A 333 -15.06 -6.14 18.31
CA TYR A 333 -16.08 -5.47 19.10
C TYR A 333 -16.86 -4.46 18.24
N LEU A 334 -16.15 -3.57 17.54
CA LEU A 334 -16.78 -2.53 16.72
C LEU A 334 -17.48 -3.11 15.50
N GLU A 335 -16.88 -4.09 14.81
CA GLU A 335 -17.52 -4.80 13.69
C GLU A 335 -18.89 -5.36 14.13
N ASN A 336 -18.97 -5.99 15.30
CA ASN A 336 -20.23 -6.58 15.81
C ASN A 336 -21.18 -5.58 16.51
N THR A 337 -20.78 -4.31 16.68
CA THR A 337 -21.56 -3.31 17.43
C THR A 337 -22.05 -2.17 16.54
N LEU A 338 -21.19 -1.66 15.65
CA LEU A 338 -21.46 -0.56 14.72
C LEU A 338 -21.79 -1.11 13.33
N LEU A 339 -23.07 -1.10 12.96
CA LEU A 339 -23.54 -1.67 11.71
C LEU A 339 -23.45 -0.67 10.54
N ILE A 340 -22.23 -0.28 10.19
CA ILE A 340 -21.91 0.59 9.05
C ILE A 340 -21.62 -0.24 7.78
N ASN A 341 -21.62 0.38 6.59
CA ASN A 341 -21.20 -0.29 5.35
C ASN A 341 -19.67 -0.44 5.33
N PRO A 342 -19.10 -1.65 5.50
CA PRO A 342 -17.64 -1.81 5.57
C PRO A 342 -16.91 -1.55 4.24
N ARG A 343 -17.64 -1.45 3.11
CA ARG A 343 -17.06 -1.08 1.80
C ARG A 343 -16.97 0.44 1.64
N GLU A 344 -18.00 1.19 2.03
CA GLU A 344 -18.14 2.61 1.70
C GLU A 344 -17.89 3.55 2.92
N GLU A 345 -18.15 3.08 4.13
CA GLU A 345 -18.26 3.92 5.34
C GLU A 345 -17.23 3.56 6.44
N GLN A 346 -16.32 2.63 6.15
CA GLN A 346 -15.37 2.01 7.09
C GLN A 346 -14.53 3.00 7.92
N TRP A 347 -14.31 4.21 7.41
CA TRP A 347 -13.41 5.19 8.02
C TRP A 347 -13.77 5.53 9.47
N LEU A 348 -15.07 5.56 9.81
CA LEU A 348 -15.51 5.91 11.16
C LEU A 348 -15.13 4.80 12.14
N LEU A 349 -15.33 3.53 11.77
CA LEU A 349 -14.92 2.39 12.58
C LEU A 349 -13.39 2.35 12.74
N ASP A 350 -12.65 2.50 11.64
CA ASP A 350 -11.18 2.53 11.66
C ASP A 350 -10.65 3.72 12.51
N GLY A 351 -11.31 4.88 12.43
CA GLY A 351 -11.02 6.06 13.24
C GLY A 351 -11.22 5.79 14.72
N ILE A 352 -12.37 5.24 15.13
CA ILE A 352 -12.66 4.87 16.53
C ILE A 352 -11.67 3.83 17.04
N GLN A 353 -11.38 2.79 16.26
CA GLN A 353 -10.44 1.73 16.61
C GLN A 353 -9.06 2.31 16.95
N ILE A 354 -8.51 3.15 16.07
CA ILE A 354 -7.17 3.71 16.26
C ILE A 354 -7.16 4.83 17.30
N TYR A 355 -8.24 5.62 17.41
CA TYR A 355 -8.40 6.63 18.46
C TYR A 355 -8.29 6.03 19.85
N TYR A 356 -9.06 4.96 20.15
CA TYR A 356 -9.00 4.30 21.45
C TYR A 356 -7.74 3.47 21.67
N LEU A 357 -7.11 2.96 20.61
CA LEU A 357 -5.79 2.34 20.71
C LEU A 357 -4.72 3.36 21.16
N ARG A 358 -4.76 4.57 20.59
CA ARG A 358 -3.85 5.66 20.95
C ARG A 358 -4.09 6.17 22.36
N LYS A 359 -5.36 6.39 22.71
CA LYS A 359 -5.79 6.78 24.06
C LYS A 359 -5.30 5.79 25.11
N TYR A 360 -5.39 4.49 24.83
CA TYR A 360 -4.86 3.47 25.74
C TYR A 360 -3.35 3.59 25.97
N VAL A 361 -2.58 3.84 24.92
CA VAL A 361 -1.13 4.06 25.06
C VAL A 361 -0.84 5.36 25.83
N GLU A 362 -1.62 6.42 25.61
CA GLU A 362 -1.51 7.67 26.35
C GLU A 362 -1.81 7.47 27.85
N ASP A 363 -2.86 6.73 28.18
CA ASP A 363 -3.30 6.50 29.56
C ASP A 363 -2.38 5.54 30.33
N PHE A 364 -1.92 4.44 29.70
CA PHE A 364 -1.19 3.36 30.39
C PHE A 364 0.30 3.30 30.06
N TYR A 365 0.75 3.89 28.95
CA TYR A 365 2.14 3.81 28.46
C TYR A 365 2.68 5.15 27.91
N PRO A 366 2.48 6.29 28.60
CA PRO A 366 2.78 7.63 28.05
C PRO A 366 4.26 7.84 27.66
N ASN A 367 5.17 7.12 28.30
CA ASN A 367 6.62 7.23 28.08
C ASN A 367 7.16 6.20 27.08
N GLN A 368 6.30 5.37 26.49
CA GLN A 368 6.72 4.34 25.55
C GLN A 368 7.20 4.99 24.25
N LYS A 369 8.44 4.67 23.86
CA LYS A 369 9.06 5.19 22.63
C LYS A 369 8.72 4.33 21.41
N ILE A 370 8.72 4.93 20.22
CA ILE A 370 8.48 4.22 18.94
C ILE A 370 9.56 3.15 18.65
N LEU A 371 10.77 3.32 19.17
CA LEU A 371 11.86 2.32 19.07
C LEU A 371 11.95 1.40 20.31
N GLY A 372 11.02 1.51 21.26
CA GLY A 372 11.07 0.75 22.51
C GLY A 372 12.42 0.90 23.23
N LYS A 373 12.96 -0.20 23.75
CA LYS A 373 14.27 -0.26 24.43
C LYS A 373 15.43 0.15 23.53
N LEU A 374 15.31 0.00 22.20
CA LEU A 374 16.37 0.39 21.25
C LEU A 374 16.63 1.90 21.27
N SER A 375 15.66 2.72 21.68
CA SER A 375 15.85 4.16 21.90
C SER A 375 17.00 4.49 22.87
N LYS A 376 17.33 3.57 23.78
CA LYS A 376 18.40 3.74 24.77
C LYS A 376 19.76 3.18 24.32
N VAL A 377 19.80 2.44 23.20
CA VAL A 377 21.03 1.82 22.69
C VAL A 377 21.99 2.90 22.20
N TRP A 378 23.28 2.76 22.55
CA TRP A 378 24.33 3.66 22.10
C TRP A 378 24.39 3.71 20.56
N GLY A 379 24.52 4.91 20.00
CA GLY A 379 24.38 5.16 18.56
C GLY A 379 22.93 5.38 18.10
N VAL A 380 21.96 4.57 18.56
CA VAL A 380 20.52 4.77 18.25
C VAL A 380 19.94 5.97 18.98
N LYS A 381 20.35 6.19 20.24
CA LYS A 381 19.93 7.35 21.06
C LYS A 381 20.23 8.71 20.41
N ALA A 382 21.16 8.78 19.45
CA ALA A 382 21.48 10.02 18.74
C ALA A 382 20.46 10.39 17.64
N PHE A 383 19.55 9.47 17.28
CA PHE A 383 18.51 9.69 16.27
C PHE A 383 17.27 10.32 16.91
N HIS A 384 16.64 11.27 16.23
CA HIS A 384 15.38 11.88 16.60
C HIS A 384 14.28 10.83 16.72
N ALA A 385 14.32 9.79 15.89
CA ALA A 385 13.43 8.64 16.03
C ALA A 385 13.46 7.98 17.43
N ALA A 386 14.57 8.09 18.18
CA ALA A 386 14.66 7.58 19.55
C ALA A 386 13.92 8.47 20.57
N ASP A 387 13.75 9.75 20.27
CA ASP A 387 13.06 10.73 21.13
C ASP A 387 11.53 10.62 21.01
N LEU A 388 11.04 10.14 19.87
CA LEU A 388 9.61 10.03 19.57
C LEU A 388 8.88 9.00 20.44
N ASN A 389 7.70 9.39 20.91
CA ASN A 389 6.77 8.53 21.61
C ASN A 389 6.08 7.58 20.63
N PHE A 390 5.48 6.52 21.16
CA PHE A 390 4.84 5.49 20.36
C PHE A 390 3.73 6.05 19.47
N ASN A 391 2.95 7.01 19.96
CA ASN A 391 1.86 7.62 19.19
C ASN A 391 2.33 8.56 18.06
N ASP A 392 3.61 8.94 17.99
CA ASP A 392 4.13 9.76 16.88
C ASP A 392 4.20 8.98 15.55
N GLN A 393 4.11 7.65 15.60
CA GLN A 393 4.10 6.80 14.39
C GLN A 393 2.88 7.04 13.49
N TYR A 394 1.73 7.37 14.09
CA TYR A 394 0.47 7.50 13.36
C TYR A 394 0.50 8.69 12.38
N PRO A 395 0.80 9.94 12.82
CA PRO A 395 0.94 11.06 11.89
C PRO A 395 2.10 10.89 10.92
N PHE A 396 3.20 10.28 11.35
CA PHE A 396 4.34 10.00 10.47
C PHE A 396 3.96 9.10 9.28
N LEU A 397 3.28 7.98 9.54
CA LEU A 397 2.89 7.01 8.50
C LEU A 397 1.78 7.55 7.59
N TYR A 398 0.89 8.40 8.10
CA TYR A 398 -0.02 9.17 7.24
C TYR A 398 0.76 10.15 6.33
N MET A 399 1.66 10.95 6.91
CA MET A 399 2.43 11.96 6.19
C MET A 399 3.32 11.39 5.09
N HIS A 400 3.76 10.14 5.21
CA HIS A 400 4.48 9.45 4.14
C HIS A 400 3.70 9.44 2.82
N MET A 401 2.39 9.14 2.89
CA MET A 401 1.51 9.12 1.71
C MET A 401 1.18 10.53 1.24
N ALA A 402 0.87 11.44 2.17
CA ALA A 402 0.54 12.83 1.84
C ALA A 402 1.71 13.56 1.15
N ARG A 403 2.94 13.39 1.66
CA ARG A 403 4.16 14.01 1.09
C ARG A 403 4.60 13.39 -0.25
N THR A 404 4.01 12.26 -0.64
CA THR A 404 4.22 11.62 -1.94
C THR A 404 3.01 11.72 -2.86
N ASN A 405 1.98 12.49 -2.47
CA ASN A 405 0.75 12.77 -3.21
C ASN A 405 -0.10 11.52 -3.53
N ILE A 406 0.06 10.45 -2.75
CA ILE A 406 -0.66 9.17 -2.89
C ILE A 406 -1.64 8.92 -1.74
N ASP A 407 -1.88 9.91 -0.89
CA ASP A 407 -2.95 9.87 0.10
C ASP A 407 -4.32 9.94 -0.58
N GLN A 408 -5.29 9.22 -0.01
CA GLN A 408 -6.66 9.17 -0.50
C GLN A 408 -7.63 9.71 0.57
N PRO A 409 -8.81 10.21 0.18
CA PRO A 409 -9.86 10.56 1.13
C PRO A 409 -10.18 9.38 2.05
N ILE A 410 -10.47 9.65 3.32
CA ILE A 410 -10.86 8.56 4.23
C ILE A 410 -12.28 8.07 3.94
N GLY A 411 -13.16 8.92 3.43
CA GLY A 411 -14.48 8.53 2.94
C GLY A 411 -14.51 7.80 1.59
N MET A 412 -13.35 7.47 1.00
CA MET A 412 -13.28 6.70 -0.25
C MET A 412 -13.54 5.21 0.01
N ALA A 413 -14.27 4.56 -0.91
CA ALA A 413 -14.56 3.13 -0.83
C ALA A 413 -13.28 2.28 -0.70
N LYS A 414 -13.33 1.28 0.19
CA LYS A 414 -12.19 0.46 0.61
C LYS A 414 -11.47 -0.25 -0.53
N ASP A 415 -12.19 -0.62 -1.59
CA ASP A 415 -11.62 -1.29 -2.76
C ASP A 415 -10.96 -0.33 -3.76
N SER A 416 -11.24 0.96 -3.67
CA SER A 416 -10.54 2.00 -4.44
C SER A 416 -9.21 2.41 -3.79
N LEU A 417 -9.00 2.03 -2.53
CA LEU A 417 -7.79 2.36 -1.79
C LEU A 417 -6.57 1.53 -2.24
N LEU A 418 -5.42 2.21 -2.32
CA LEU A 418 -4.10 1.59 -2.31
C LEU A 418 -3.96 0.73 -1.05
N LYS A 419 -3.19 -0.35 -1.12
CA LYS A 419 -3.02 -1.29 0.00
C LYS A 419 -2.48 -0.61 1.25
N PHE A 420 -1.47 0.26 1.10
CA PHE A 420 -0.94 1.03 2.22
C PHE A 420 -1.98 1.98 2.83
N ASN A 421 -2.81 2.63 2.02
CA ASN A 421 -3.87 3.51 2.51
C ASN A 421 -4.94 2.74 3.28
N LYS A 422 -5.41 1.62 2.71
CA LYS A 422 -6.39 0.72 3.34
C LYS A 422 -5.91 0.21 4.71
N ASN A 423 -4.66 -0.23 4.78
CA ASN A 423 -4.15 -0.93 5.95
C ASN A 423 -3.59 0.00 7.04
N ILE A 424 -3.08 1.17 6.64
CA ILE A 424 -2.27 2.04 7.51
C ILE A 424 -2.75 3.49 7.41
N SER A 425 -2.51 4.13 6.26
CA SER A 425 -2.59 5.60 6.16
C SER A 425 -3.97 6.17 6.48
N ASN A 426 -5.05 5.60 5.91
CA ASN A 426 -6.39 6.13 6.10
C ASN A 426 -6.90 5.90 7.53
N LYS A 427 -6.61 4.73 8.12
CA LYS A 427 -6.96 4.44 9.52
C LYS A 427 -6.34 5.48 10.45
N TYR A 428 -5.06 5.78 10.21
CA TYR A 428 -4.31 6.71 11.04
C TYR A 428 -4.75 8.14 10.81
N LYS A 429 -4.97 8.54 9.55
CA LYS A 429 -5.58 9.83 9.20
C LYS A 429 -6.94 10.00 9.89
N ALA A 430 -7.80 8.99 9.91
CA ALA A 430 -9.09 9.08 10.57
C ALA A 430 -8.97 9.37 12.06
N ALA A 431 -8.12 8.65 12.79
CA ALA A 431 -7.89 8.90 14.22
C ALA A 431 -7.20 10.24 14.50
N ILE A 432 -6.18 10.63 13.73
CA ILE A 432 -5.55 11.96 13.87
C ILE A 432 -6.57 13.07 13.59
N GLY A 433 -7.48 12.83 12.65
CA GLY A 433 -8.59 13.74 12.37
C GLY A 433 -9.52 13.91 13.57
N LEU A 434 -9.85 12.81 14.26
CA LEU A 434 -10.68 12.84 15.48
C LEU A 434 -9.97 13.59 16.62
N ASP A 435 -8.66 13.40 16.79
CA ASP A 435 -7.86 14.18 17.74
C ASP A 435 -7.84 15.66 17.40
N TYR A 436 -7.62 15.98 16.12
CA TYR A 436 -7.63 17.35 15.64
C TYR A 436 -9.00 18.00 15.87
N LEU A 437 -10.08 17.27 15.60
CA LEU A 437 -11.42 17.71 15.92
C LEU A 437 -11.62 17.90 17.44
N ASN A 438 -11.07 17.00 18.27
CA ASN A 438 -11.17 17.07 19.73
C ASN A 438 -10.46 18.31 20.29
N ASP A 439 -9.24 18.56 19.83
CA ASP A 439 -8.44 19.71 20.25
C ASP A 439 -9.01 21.04 19.71
N PHE A 440 -9.60 21.04 18.51
CA PHE A 440 -10.31 22.19 17.98
C PHE A 440 -11.59 22.50 18.75
N VAL A 441 -12.40 21.49 19.06
CA VAL A 441 -13.69 21.67 19.74
C VAL A 441 -13.48 21.96 21.23
N GLY A 442 -12.59 21.22 21.91
CA GLY A 442 -12.30 21.33 23.33
C GLY A 442 -13.23 20.49 24.23
N ASP A 443 -13.05 20.61 25.54
CA ASP A 443 -13.94 20.09 26.60
C ASP A 443 -14.23 18.58 26.57
N SER A 444 -13.34 17.81 25.92
CA SER A 444 -13.49 16.38 25.66
C SER A 444 -14.81 16.03 24.96
N ILE A 445 -15.33 16.95 24.14
CA ILE A 445 -16.62 16.77 23.45
C ILE A 445 -16.55 15.59 22.49
N VAL A 446 -15.46 15.42 21.73
CA VAL A 446 -15.32 14.28 20.80
C VAL A 446 -15.26 12.97 21.58
N ASP A 447 -14.44 12.88 22.64
CA ASP A 447 -14.35 11.70 23.50
C ASP A 447 -15.74 11.23 23.99
N LYS A 448 -16.50 12.16 24.58
CA LYS A 448 -17.84 11.89 25.11
C LYS A 448 -18.81 11.52 23.98
N THR A 449 -18.69 12.16 22.83
CA THR A 449 -19.58 11.92 21.68
C THR A 449 -19.31 10.55 21.05
N LEU A 450 -18.05 10.15 20.87
CA LEU A 450 -17.70 8.82 20.37
C LEU A 450 -18.24 7.72 21.29
N SER A 451 -18.02 7.86 22.60
CA SER A 451 -18.57 6.93 23.61
C SER A 451 -20.10 6.84 23.52
N SER A 452 -20.77 8.00 23.51
CA SER A 452 -22.24 8.08 23.43
C SER A 452 -22.78 7.52 22.11
N PHE A 453 -22.09 7.77 20.99
CA PHE A 453 -22.48 7.32 19.67
C PHE A 453 -22.54 5.79 19.64
N VAL A 454 -21.43 5.12 19.97
CA VAL A 454 -21.36 3.65 19.97
C VAL A 454 -22.42 3.03 20.89
N LYS A 455 -22.63 3.61 22.08
CA LYS A 455 -23.65 3.15 23.05
C LYS A 455 -25.08 3.26 22.50
N GLN A 456 -25.43 4.38 21.86
CA GLN A 456 -26.79 4.66 21.37
C GLN A 456 -27.13 3.91 20.08
N THR A 457 -26.13 3.65 19.24
CA THR A 457 -26.26 3.04 17.92
C THR A 457 -25.98 1.54 17.90
N LYS A 458 -25.72 0.93 19.06
CA LYS A 458 -25.47 -0.50 19.22
C LYS A 458 -26.50 -1.34 18.46
N LEU A 459 -26.02 -2.18 17.53
CA LEU A 459 -26.82 -3.06 16.67
C LEU A 459 -27.89 -2.35 15.83
N LYS A 460 -27.74 -1.05 15.58
CA LYS A 460 -28.58 -0.27 14.66
C LYS A 460 -27.76 0.07 13.43
N ARG A 461 -28.42 0.04 12.27
CA ARG A 461 -27.85 0.55 11.02
C ARG A 461 -27.50 2.02 11.23
N THR A 462 -26.24 2.38 10.98
CA THR A 462 -25.76 3.75 11.11
C THR A 462 -24.78 4.12 10.03
N THR A 463 -24.61 5.42 9.88
CA THR A 463 -23.78 6.05 8.86
C THR A 463 -22.85 7.09 9.51
N PRO A 464 -21.77 7.49 8.83
CA PRO A 464 -20.94 8.60 9.29
C PRO A 464 -21.70 9.94 9.42
N GLN A 465 -22.80 10.11 8.69
CA GLN A 465 -23.67 11.28 8.76
C GLN A 465 -24.41 11.35 10.10
N ASP A 466 -24.77 10.21 10.69
CA ASP A 466 -25.39 10.16 12.03
C ASP A 466 -24.40 10.67 13.10
N PHE A 467 -23.12 10.30 12.99
CA PHE A 467 -22.07 10.82 13.85
C PHE A 467 -21.88 12.34 13.65
N GLN A 468 -21.86 12.79 12.39
CA GLN A 468 -21.78 14.22 12.05
C GLN A 468 -22.92 15.03 12.68
N ALA A 469 -24.16 14.55 12.57
CA ALA A 469 -25.32 15.20 13.17
C ALA A 469 -25.20 15.24 14.70
N LEU A 470 -24.80 14.12 15.31
CA LEU A 470 -24.66 14.04 16.77
C LEU A 470 -23.59 15.02 17.28
N ILE A 471 -22.38 15.02 16.73
CA ILE A 471 -21.31 15.90 17.22
C ILE A 471 -21.60 17.38 16.98
N THR A 472 -22.22 17.72 15.85
CA THR A 472 -22.63 19.09 15.54
C THR A 472 -23.65 19.60 16.56
N SER A 473 -24.52 18.73 17.10
CA SER A 473 -25.47 19.10 18.15
C SER A 473 -24.81 19.43 19.52
N LYS A 474 -23.52 19.11 19.71
CA LYS A 474 -22.81 19.26 20.99
C LYS A 474 -21.90 20.49 21.05
N THR A 475 -21.80 21.28 19.98
CA THR A 475 -20.94 22.47 19.95
C THR A 475 -21.50 23.55 19.04
N ASN A 476 -21.16 24.82 19.32
CA ASN A 476 -21.50 25.96 18.47
C ASN A 476 -20.42 26.27 17.43
N LYS A 477 -19.31 25.51 17.41
CA LYS A 477 -18.23 25.67 16.44
C LYS A 477 -18.64 25.04 15.10
N ASP A 478 -18.26 25.67 13.99
CA ASP A 478 -18.46 25.11 12.66
C ASP A 478 -17.51 23.93 12.41
N LEU A 479 -18.09 22.75 12.15
CA LEU A 479 -17.36 21.50 11.90
C LEU A 479 -17.31 21.11 10.42
N ASN A 480 -17.82 21.95 9.51
CA ASN A 480 -17.85 21.65 8.08
C ASN A 480 -16.45 21.37 7.50
N TRP A 481 -15.41 22.04 8.00
CA TRP A 481 -14.03 21.79 7.58
C TRP A 481 -13.61 20.33 7.77
N PHE A 482 -14.13 19.66 8.81
CA PHE A 482 -13.78 18.28 9.11
C PHE A 482 -14.46 17.33 8.12
N PHE A 483 -15.78 17.46 7.94
CA PHE A 483 -16.53 16.54 7.09
C PHE A 483 -16.34 16.82 5.59
N GLU A 484 -16.27 18.09 5.18
CA GLU A 484 -16.15 18.46 3.76
C GLU A 484 -14.69 18.49 3.28
N ASP A 485 -13.78 19.13 4.01
CA ASP A 485 -12.38 19.21 3.57
C ASP A 485 -11.55 18.01 4.06
N TYR A 486 -11.65 17.59 5.33
CA TYR A 486 -10.73 16.58 5.88
C TYR A 486 -11.11 15.13 5.51
N VAL A 487 -12.40 14.78 5.65
CA VAL A 487 -12.94 13.42 5.45
C VAL A 487 -13.11 13.10 3.97
N LYS A 488 -13.85 13.94 3.23
CA LYS A 488 -14.24 13.71 1.83
C LYS A 488 -13.14 13.98 0.81
N THR A 489 -12.10 14.72 1.17
CA THR A 489 -10.99 15.01 0.26
C THR A 489 -9.64 14.51 0.78
N ASN A 490 -8.64 14.61 -0.08
CA ASN A 490 -7.24 14.45 0.27
C ASN A 490 -6.53 15.81 0.29
N LYS A 491 -7.21 16.94 0.52
CA LYS A 491 -6.55 18.25 0.61
C LYS A 491 -5.53 18.27 1.74
N LYS A 492 -4.35 18.82 1.45
CA LYS A 492 -3.22 18.87 2.39
C LYS A 492 -3.39 20.05 3.32
N ILE A 493 -2.75 20.01 4.49
CA ILE A 493 -2.69 21.11 5.46
C ILE A 493 -1.28 21.69 5.44
N ASP A 494 -1.11 23.00 5.29
CA ASP A 494 0.20 23.66 5.32
C ASP A 494 0.00 25.16 5.58
N PHE A 495 0.25 25.59 6.80
CA PHE A 495 0.19 27.00 7.19
C PHE A 495 1.58 27.62 7.26
N LYS A 496 1.64 28.95 7.18
CA LYS A 496 2.89 29.69 7.36
C LYS A 496 2.61 31.01 8.05
N ILE A 497 3.45 31.36 9.02
CA ILE A 497 3.54 32.76 9.47
C ILE A 497 4.24 33.56 8.36
N LYS A 498 3.47 34.37 7.63
CA LYS A 498 3.95 35.15 6.49
C LYS A 498 4.68 36.41 6.94
N ASN A 499 4.12 37.11 7.93
CA ASN A 499 4.67 38.35 8.45
C ASN A 499 4.20 38.59 9.88
N VAL A 500 5.03 39.25 10.68
CA VAL A 500 4.71 39.67 12.05
C VAL A 500 5.08 41.14 12.19
N LYS A 501 4.16 41.95 12.72
CA LYS A 501 4.40 43.36 13.06
C LYS A 501 4.17 43.54 14.55
N LYS A 502 5.22 43.89 15.27
CA LYS A 502 5.17 44.21 16.70
C LYS A 502 5.01 45.72 16.87
N THR A 503 4.12 46.11 17.77
CA THR A 503 3.93 47.46 18.32
C THR A 503 4.10 47.39 19.84
N GLU A 504 4.06 48.52 20.54
CA GLU A 504 4.18 48.53 22.00
C GLU A 504 3.13 47.62 22.67
N ASP A 505 1.85 47.76 22.31
CA ASP A 505 0.76 47.03 22.97
C ASP A 505 0.31 45.75 22.25
N SER A 506 0.64 45.60 20.97
CA SER A 506 0.06 44.54 20.13
C SER A 506 1.02 43.91 19.13
N ILE A 507 0.75 42.65 18.79
CA ILE A 507 1.44 41.91 17.75
C ILE A 507 0.41 41.53 16.67
N THR A 508 0.58 42.07 15.47
CA THR A 508 -0.23 41.72 14.30
C THR A 508 0.47 40.62 13.49
N ILE A 509 -0.19 39.48 13.34
CA ILE A 509 0.33 38.28 12.69
C ILE A 509 -0.45 38.05 11.40
N THR A 510 0.26 37.89 10.28
CA THR A 510 -0.33 37.47 9.01
C THR A 510 -0.04 36.00 8.78
N ILE A 511 -1.06 35.16 8.87
CA ILE A 511 -0.98 33.73 8.57
C ILE A 511 -1.40 33.51 7.12
N LYS A 512 -0.69 32.63 6.40
CA LYS A 512 -1.05 32.16 5.06
C LYS A 512 -1.38 30.67 5.09
N ASN A 513 -2.55 30.30 4.58
CA ASN A 513 -2.85 28.93 4.19
C ASN A 513 -2.23 28.70 2.80
N LEU A 514 -1.29 27.74 2.69
CA LEU A 514 -0.63 27.41 1.44
C LEU A 514 -1.41 26.38 0.61
N ARG A 515 -2.62 26.02 1.03
CA ARG A 515 -3.49 25.01 0.42
C ARG A 515 -4.90 25.55 0.24
N ASN A 516 -5.66 24.87 -0.62
CA ASN A 516 -7.03 25.25 -0.97
C ASN A 516 -8.07 24.53 -0.07
N ASN A 517 -7.99 24.78 1.24
CA ASN A 517 -8.90 24.25 2.25
C ASN A 517 -9.32 25.35 3.24
N SER A 518 -10.30 25.04 4.07
CA SER A 518 -10.81 25.90 5.13
C SER A 518 -10.55 25.33 6.53
N MET A 519 -9.50 24.51 6.69
CA MET A 519 -9.19 23.92 7.99
C MET A 519 -8.66 24.99 8.98
N PRO A 520 -8.98 24.91 10.28
CA PRO A 520 -8.45 25.84 11.28
C PRO A 520 -6.96 25.63 11.56
N VAL A 521 -6.36 26.51 12.38
CA VAL A 521 -4.98 26.33 12.86
C VAL A 521 -4.82 26.92 14.26
N SER A 522 -4.06 26.25 15.11
CA SER A 522 -3.73 26.75 16.45
C SER A 522 -2.53 27.70 16.38
N LEU A 523 -2.62 28.84 17.07
CA LEU A 523 -1.53 29.79 17.28
C LEU A 523 -1.08 29.71 18.74
N PHE A 524 0.22 29.58 18.93
CA PHE A 524 0.91 29.61 20.21
C PHE A 524 1.78 30.86 20.33
N THR A 525 1.81 31.42 21.53
CA THR A 525 2.81 32.40 21.96
C THR A 525 3.77 31.71 22.91
N LEU A 526 5.06 32.01 22.76
CA LEU A 526 6.10 31.49 23.63
C LEU A 526 6.92 32.62 24.25
N GLU A 527 7.48 32.32 25.41
CA GLU A 527 8.47 33.11 26.12
C GLU A 527 9.51 32.13 26.67
N ASN A 528 10.80 32.30 26.30
CA ASN A 528 11.89 31.41 26.72
C ASN A 528 11.56 29.92 26.52
N ASP A 529 11.11 29.57 25.31
CA ASP A 529 10.67 28.22 24.90
C ASP A 529 9.46 27.64 25.67
N SER A 530 8.82 28.42 26.55
CA SER A 530 7.64 28.02 27.32
C SER A 530 6.36 28.58 26.70
N ILE A 531 5.30 27.76 26.65
CA ILE A 531 3.99 28.17 26.10
C ILE A 531 3.30 29.15 27.05
N THR A 532 2.99 30.36 26.57
CA THR A 532 2.25 31.37 27.34
C THR A 532 0.76 31.43 26.96
N SER A 533 0.39 31.11 25.72
CA SER A 533 -1.01 30.99 25.29
C SER A 533 -1.20 30.07 24.09
N LYS A 534 -2.40 29.49 23.96
CA LYS A 534 -2.90 28.76 22.79
C LYS A 534 -4.26 29.34 22.39
N GLN A 535 -4.42 29.68 21.11
CA GLN A 535 -5.71 30.12 20.57
C GLN A 535 -5.97 29.51 19.19
N TRP A 536 -7.24 29.31 18.84
CA TRP A 536 -7.63 28.78 17.54
C TRP A 536 -7.96 29.90 16.55
N VAL A 537 -7.38 29.80 15.37
CA VAL A 537 -7.74 30.63 14.21
C VAL A 537 -8.72 29.84 13.36
N ASN A 538 -9.99 30.29 13.33
CA ASN A 538 -11.02 29.67 12.49
C ASN A 538 -10.59 29.62 11.02
N GLY A 539 -11.04 28.58 10.33
CA GLY A 539 -10.74 28.25 8.93
C GLY A 539 -10.75 29.44 7.97
N PHE A 540 -9.77 29.47 7.05
CA PHE A 540 -9.65 30.49 6.02
C PHE A 540 -8.83 30.01 4.82
N THR A 541 -9.13 30.59 3.65
CA THR A 541 -8.33 30.46 2.44
C THR A 541 -7.41 31.66 2.26
N GLY A 542 -6.26 31.48 1.61
CA GLY A 542 -5.34 32.59 1.33
C GLY A 542 -4.64 33.11 2.60
N THR A 543 -4.95 34.33 3.03
CA THR A 543 -4.29 34.97 4.18
C THR A 543 -5.27 35.53 5.19
N LYS A 544 -4.94 35.40 6.47
CA LYS A 544 -5.71 35.97 7.58
C LYS A 544 -4.79 36.76 8.51
N LYS A 545 -5.27 37.91 8.95
CA LYS A 545 -4.59 38.73 9.95
C LYS A 545 -5.26 38.53 11.31
N ILE A 546 -4.45 38.39 12.34
CA ILE A 546 -4.88 38.32 13.73
C ILE A 546 -4.02 39.27 14.55
N THR A 547 -4.60 39.86 15.59
CA THR A 547 -3.90 40.78 16.49
C THR A 547 -4.04 40.26 17.90
N ILE A 548 -2.91 40.17 18.59
CA ILE A 548 -2.82 39.68 19.97
C ILE A 548 -2.13 40.74 20.83
N ALA A 549 -2.34 40.70 22.14
CA ALA A 549 -1.62 41.57 23.07
C ALA A 549 -0.13 41.23 23.10
N ASN A 550 0.73 42.24 23.17
CA ASN A 550 2.18 42.08 23.32
C ASN A 550 2.52 41.87 24.81
N LYS A 551 2.49 40.62 25.28
CA LYS A 551 2.84 40.22 26.67
C LYS A 551 4.14 39.44 26.69
N ASP A 552 5.27 40.14 26.52
CA ASP A 552 6.63 39.57 26.59
C ASP A 552 6.87 38.33 25.71
N VAL A 553 6.18 38.25 24.57
CA VAL A 553 6.34 37.17 23.60
C VAL A 553 7.68 37.33 22.87
N ASP A 554 8.48 36.26 22.78
CA ASP A 554 9.71 36.22 21.99
C ASP A 554 9.56 35.42 20.69
N GLN A 555 8.64 34.45 20.67
CA GLN A 555 8.40 33.56 19.55
C GLN A 555 6.92 33.24 19.35
N LEU A 556 6.53 33.12 18.08
CA LEU A 556 5.22 32.67 17.65
C LEU A 556 5.36 31.34 16.92
N ALA A 557 4.43 30.42 17.18
CA ALA A 557 4.37 29.13 16.50
C ALA A 557 2.94 28.76 16.12
N LEU A 558 2.74 28.20 14.93
CA LEU A 558 1.49 27.53 14.56
C LEU A 558 1.62 26.04 14.85
N ASN A 559 0.56 25.41 15.39
CA ASN A 559 0.53 23.95 15.60
C ASN A 559 1.77 23.44 16.37
N TYR A 560 2.10 24.10 17.49
CA TYR A 560 3.30 23.81 18.28
C TYR A 560 3.25 22.44 18.97
N ASP A 561 2.05 21.95 19.26
CA ASP A 561 1.75 20.64 19.85
C ASP A 561 1.65 19.51 18.82
N TYR A 562 1.81 19.82 17.52
CA TYR A 562 1.80 18.86 16.41
C TYR A 562 0.49 18.07 16.22
N THR A 563 -0.61 18.49 16.85
CA THR A 563 -1.93 17.86 16.72
C THR A 563 -2.43 17.89 15.27
N ILE A 564 -2.11 18.95 14.53
CA ILE A 564 -2.53 19.11 13.13
C ILE A 564 -1.52 18.38 12.22
N PRO A 565 -1.96 17.43 11.38
CA PRO A 565 -1.06 16.71 10.49
C PRO A 565 -0.70 17.58 9.28
N GLU A 566 0.29 18.45 9.45
CA GLU A 566 0.74 19.41 8.43
C GLU A 566 1.85 18.86 7.53
N PHE A 567 1.74 19.22 6.25
CA PHE A 567 2.69 18.85 5.20
C PHE A 567 4.09 19.39 5.50
N ASN A 568 4.19 20.62 6.02
CA ASN A 568 5.44 21.26 6.39
C ASN A 568 5.25 22.05 7.68
N GLN A 569 5.80 21.55 8.78
CA GLN A 569 5.78 22.26 10.06
C GLN A 569 6.96 23.24 10.17
N ARG A 570 7.94 23.18 9.26
CA ARG A 570 9.17 23.97 9.41
C ARG A 570 8.94 25.47 9.24
N ASN A 571 7.90 25.85 8.50
CA ASN A 571 7.45 27.22 8.22
C ASN A 571 6.45 27.79 9.24
N ASN A 572 6.21 27.09 10.35
CA ASN A 572 5.22 27.50 11.34
C ASN A 572 5.73 28.50 12.39
N TYR A 573 7.03 28.85 12.37
CA TYR A 573 7.68 29.57 13.46
C TYR A 573 8.20 30.92 13.01
N SER A 574 8.08 31.92 13.89
CA SER A 574 8.65 33.25 13.71
C SER A 574 9.20 33.77 15.03
N LYS A 575 10.49 34.11 15.08
CA LYS A 575 11.05 34.89 16.19
C LYS A 575 10.68 36.37 16.00
N LEU A 576 10.41 37.08 17.09
CA LEU A 576 10.13 38.52 17.04
C LEU A 576 11.42 39.35 16.91
N ASN A 577 12.53 38.83 17.45
CA ASN A 577 13.85 39.46 17.42
C ASN A 577 14.85 38.54 16.68
N GLY A 578 15.07 38.76 15.38
CA GLY A 578 16.04 37.98 14.60
C GLY A 578 15.83 37.99 13.09
N PHE A 579 16.82 37.50 12.33
CA PHE A 579 16.73 37.36 10.88
C PHE A 579 15.98 36.06 10.51
N PHE A 580 15.26 36.03 9.38
CA PHE A 580 14.43 34.86 9.03
C PHE A 580 15.22 33.54 8.85
N LEU A 581 16.51 33.61 8.49
CA LEU A 581 17.39 32.41 8.42
C LEU A 581 17.74 31.87 9.81
N THR A 582 17.63 32.68 10.86
CA THR A 582 17.90 32.28 12.26
C THR A 582 16.64 31.87 13.02
N ASN A 583 15.50 31.72 12.33
CA ASN A 583 14.27 31.23 12.96
C ASN A 583 14.44 29.83 13.57
N LYS A 584 15.39 29.02 13.05
CA LYS A 584 15.71 27.68 13.54
C LYS A 584 17.22 27.40 13.54
N PRO A 585 17.75 26.74 14.57
CA PRO A 585 19.16 26.34 14.62
C PRO A 585 19.53 25.30 13.55
N LEU A 586 20.79 25.33 13.12
CA LEU A 586 21.38 24.32 12.22
C LEU A 586 21.79 23.08 13.03
N GLN A 587 21.54 21.89 12.50
CA GLN A 587 21.86 20.62 13.18
C GLN A 587 22.49 19.65 12.19
N PHE A 588 23.68 19.14 12.53
CA PHE A 588 24.33 18.06 11.78
C PHE A 588 24.02 16.73 12.44
N ARG A 589 23.58 15.74 11.65
CA ARG A 589 23.31 14.37 12.13
C ARG A 589 24.00 13.33 11.25
N VAL A 590 24.46 12.25 11.88
CA VAL A 590 25.01 11.09 11.17
C VAL A 590 23.85 10.23 10.68
N PHE A 591 23.89 9.78 9.43
CA PHE A 591 22.86 8.97 8.77
C PHE A 591 21.49 9.64 8.63
N LYS A 592 20.62 8.98 7.87
CA LYS A 592 19.26 9.44 7.56
C LYS A 592 18.32 9.18 8.74
N ASP A 593 17.46 10.14 9.06
CA ASP A 593 16.55 10.09 10.22
C ASP A 593 15.12 10.60 9.89
N ILE A 594 14.22 10.52 10.88
CA ILE A 594 12.95 11.25 10.93
C ILE A 594 13.26 12.75 11.05
N GLU A 595 12.54 13.56 10.27
CA GLU A 595 12.71 15.01 10.28
C GLU A 595 12.35 15.58 11.64
N ASP A 596 13.24 16.40 12.21
CA ASP A 596 12.94 17.22 13.38
C ASP A 596 12.49 18.61 12.91
N PRO A 597 11.22 18.99 13.13
CA PRO A 597 10.71 20.27 12.65
C PRO A 597 11.40 21.46 13.32
N ASN A 598 12.03 21.31 14.49
CA ASN A 598 12.67 22.41 15.22
C ASN A 598 14.01 22.85 14.63
N TYR A 599 14.64 22.03 13.76
CA TYR A 599 15.99 22.29 13.25
C TYR A 599 16.07 22.40 11.72
N ASN A 600 17.13 23.05 11.25
CA ASN A 600 17.62 22.95 9.89
C ASN A 600 18.65 21.81 9.82
N GLN A 601 18.19 20.62 9.42
CA GLN A 601 19.01 19.40 9.48
C GLN A 601 19.87 19.17 8.23
N VAL A 602 21.16 18.87 8.46
CA VAL A 602 22.12 18.36 7.47
C VAL A 602 22.55 16.97 7.89
N PHE A 603 22.32 15.97 7.04
CA PHE A 603 22.76 14.60 7.28
C PHE A 603 24.09 14.33 6.60
N PHE A 604 24.92 13.52 7.23
CA PHE A 604 26.15 13.01 6.63
C PHE A 604 26.34 11.51 6.88
N MET A 605 26.94 10.79 5.94
CA MET A 605 27.33 9.38 6.15
C MET A 605 28.57 9.01 5.35
N PRO A 606 29.38 8.04 5.82
CA PRO A 606 30.38 7.39 4.98
C PRO A 606 29.71 6.78 3.75
N GLU A 607 30.34 6.93 2.58
CA GLU A 607 29.89 6.34 1.33
C GLU A 607 31.07 5.66 0.64
N PHE A 608 30.86 4.42 0.19
CA PHE A 608 31.84 3.66 -0.55
C PHE A 608 31.30 3.43 -1.95
N ALA A 609 32.06 3.83 -2.96
CA ALA A 609 31.78 3.53 -4.35
C ALA A 609 32.89 2.67 -4.93
N TYR A 610 32.58 1.98 -6.02
CA TYR A 610 33.57 1.28 -6.83
C TYR A 610 33.28 1.55 -8.29
N ASN A 611 34.32 1.92 -9.02
CA ASN A 611 34.40 1.72 -10.46
C ASN A 611 35.80 1.18 -10.78
N PHE A 612 35.96 0.58 -11.96
CA PHE A 612 37.22 -0.09 -12.28
C PHE A 612 38.46 0.83 -12.32
N TYR A 613 38.29 2.12 -12.62
CA TYR A 613 39.38 3.09 -12.79
C TYR A 613 39.78 3.80 -11.48
N ASP A 614 38.81 4.18 -10.67
CA ASP A 614 39.00 4.76 -9.34
C ASP A 614 39.27 3.70 -8.26
N GLY A 615 38.89 2.45 -8.53
CA GLY A 615 38.93 1.36 -7.55
C GLY A 615 37.95 1.63 -6.40
N LEU A 616 38.28 1.12 -5.22
CA LEU A 616 37.51 1.43 -4.01
C LEU A 616 37.66 2.92 -3.70
N SER A 617 36.52 3.61 -3.60
CA SER A 617 36.43 5.06 -3.44
C SER A 617 35.64 5.41 -2.18
N PRO A 618 36.27 5.43 -0.98
CA PRO A 618 35.62 5.91 0.24
C PRO A 618 35.44 7.44 0.22
N GLY A 619 34.38 7.92 0.85
CA GLY A 619 34.07 9.35 0.94
C GLY A 619 32.98 9.67 1.95
N ILE A 620 32.51 10.92 1.91
CA ILE A 620 31.43 11.40 2.76
C ILE A 620 30.31 11.94 1.88
N LYS A 621 29.07 11.59 2.24
CA LYS A 621 27.87 12.09 1.59
C LYS A 621 27.13 13.06 2.49
N LEU A 622 26.97 14.31 2.07
CA LEU A 622 26.18 15.35 2.74
C LEU A 622 24.85 15.55 2.02
N TYR A 623 23.72 15.51 2.74
CA TYR A 623 22.38 15.59 2.14
C TYR A 623 21.31 16.02 3.16
N ASN A 624 20.12 16.40 2.72
CA ASN A 624 18.99 16.74 3.61
C ASN A 624 17.78 15.80 3.49
N LYS A 625 17.92 14.71 2.74
CA LYS A 625 16.85 13.71 2.54
C LYS A 625 16.55 12.98 3.85
N THR A 626 15.32 13.11 4.34
CA THR A 626 14.78 12.40 5.51
C THR A 626 13.97 11.17 5.12
N LEU A 627 13.44 10.44 6.10
CA LEU A 627 12.49 9.34 5.84
C LEU A 627 11.24 9.82 5.09
N LEU A 628 10.63 10.92 5.54
CA LEU A 628 9.56 11.59 4.80
C LEU A 628 10.12 12.38 3.61
N SER A 629 9.37 12.42 2.51
CA SER A 629 9.78 13.14 1.30
C SER A 629 9.76 14.66 1.51
N LYS A 630 10.77 15.37 0.99
CA LYS A 630 10.84 16.84 0.98
C LYS A 630 10.64 17.39 -0.43
N ARG A 631 10.27 18.67 -0.53
CA ARG A 631 10.22 19.40 -1.81
C ARG A 631 11.63 19.70 -2.30
N PHE A 632 12.44 20.38 -1.48
CA PHE A 632 13.83 20.70 -1.81
C PHE A 632 14.79 19.65 -1.25
N LEU A 633 15.65 19.12 -2.11
CA LEU A 633 16.68 18.14 -1.78
C LEU A 633 18.02 18.60 -2.33
N TYR A 634 19.07 18.41 -1.54
CA TYR A 634 20.45 18.52 -2.01
C TYR A 634 21.25 17.28 -1.63
N ASN A 635 22.30 17.02 -2.41
CA ASN A 635 23.25 15.95 -2.17
C ASN A 635 24.64 16.39 -2.64
N LEU A 636 25.67 16.17 -1.83
CA LEU A 636 27.08 16.39 -2.14
C LEU A 636 27.86 15.16 -1.68
N SER A 637 28.65 14.56 -2.57
CA SER A 637 29.19 13.21 -2.40
C SER A 637 30.65 13.12 -2.89
N PRO A 638 31.60 13.85 -2.26
CA PRO A 638 33.04 13.71 -2.52
C PRO A 638 33.58 12.38 -1.99
N LYS A 639 34.47 11.77 -2.76
CA LYS A 639 35.14 10.50 -2.50
C LYS A 639 36.57 10.57 -2.97
N TYR A 640 37.43 9.70 -2.45
CA TYR A 640 38.83 9.59 -2.87
C TYR A 640 39.05 8.22 -3.49
N GLY A 641 39.38 8.17 -4.79
CA GLY A 641 39.64 6.91 -5.50
C GLY A 641 41.04 6.39 -5.17
N PHE A 642 41.15 5.20 -4.58
CA PHE A 642 42.45 4.63 -4.20
C PHE A 642 43.32 4.22 -5.39
N LYS A 643 42.70 3.83 -6.52
CA LYS A 643 43.45 3.46 -7.73
C LYS A 643 43.88 4.70 -8.52
N SER A 644 43.00 5.69 -8.69
CA SER A 644 43.28 6.93 -9.42
C SER A 644 44.02 8.00 -8.61
N LYS A 645 44.01 7.91 -7.27
CA LYS A 645 44.54 8.92 -6.33
C LYS A 645 43.92 10.32 -6.50
N GLN A 646 42.66 10.37 -6.94
CA GLN A 646 41.92 11.62 -7.20
C GLN A 646 40.67 11.75 -6.31
N VAL A 647 40.22 12.99 -6.11
CA VAL A 647 38.92 13.27 -5.50
C VAL A 647 37.84 13.23 -6.58
N VAL A 648 36.93 12.27 -6.48
CA VAL A 648 35.81 12.05 -7.41
C VAL A 648 34.48 12.20 -6.70
N GLY A 649 33.39 12.47 -7.42
CA GLY A 649 32.10 12.61 -6.76
C GLY A 649 30.98 13.21 -7.58
N SER A 650 29.91 13.55 -6.87
CA SER A 650 28.72 14.16 -7.47
C SER A 650 28.08 15.19 -6.55
N ALA A 651 27.38 16.14 -7.16
CA ALA A 651 26.53 17.10 -6.48
C ALA A 651 25.17 17.20 -7.18
N SER A 652 24.09 17.42 -6.44
CA SER A 652 22.78 17.69 -7.04
C SER A 652 21.89 18.57 -6.18
N LEU A 653 21.06 19.36 -6.86
CA LEU A 653 19.97 20.16 -6.30
C LEU A 653 18.67 19.75 -6.98
N ILE A 654 17.63 19.47 -6.21
CA ILE A 654 16.34 18.98 -6.73
C ILE A 654 15.20 19.71 -6.03
N TYR A 655 14.25 20.22 -6.81
CA TYR A 655 12.96 20.70 -6.33
C TYR A 655 11.83 19.83 -6.88
N ASN A 656 11.10 19.14 -6.00
CA ASN A 656 9.95 18.31 -6.31
C ASN A 656 8.65 19.12 -6.11
N ALA A 657 8.13 19.69 -7.18
CA ALA A 657 6.77 20.22 -7.22
C ALA A 657 5.77 19.06 -7.26
N ARG A 658 4.69 19.18 -6.49
CA ARG A 658 3.62 18.17 -6.40
C ARG A 658 2.28 18.89 -6.53
N PRO A 659 1.81 19.13 -7.77
CA PRO A 659 0.47 19.63 -8.00
C PRO A 659 -0.55 18.68 -7.36
N GLU A 660 -1.50 19.25 -6.61
CA GLU A 660 -2.63 18.51 -6.04
C GLU A 660 -3.73 18.43 -7.11
N ASP A 661 -4.57 17.40 -7.06
CA ASP A 661 -5.71 17.19 -7.99
C ASP A 661 -5.35 17.26 -9.48
N SER A 662 -4.19 16.70 -9.85
CA SER A 662 -3.69 16.70 -11.23
C SER A 662 -3.06 15.37 -11.60
N ASP A 663 -3.22 14.96 -12.87
CA ASP A 663 -2.53 13.79 -13.41
C ASP A 663 -1.01 13.97 -13.37
N ASN A 664 -0.50 15.20 -13.54
CA ASN A 664 0.90 15.53 -13.29
C ASN A 664 1.15 15.59 -11.77
N TYR A 665 1.25 14.42 -11.16
CA TYR A 665 1.37 14.29 -9.71
C TYR A 665 2.75 14.73 -9.17
N ARG A 666 3.77 14.83 -10.05
CA ARG A 666 5.12 15.27 -9.68
C ARG A 666 5.87 15.88 -10.85
N THR A 667 6.31 17.12 -10.69
CA THR A 667 7.31 17.77 -11.55
C THR A 667 8.61 17.97 -10.79
N LYS A 668 9.72 17.51 -11.34
CA LYS A 668 11.03 17.56 -10.72
C LYS A 668 11.92 18.49 -11.51
N TYR A 669 12.38 19.56 -10.88
CA TYR A 669 13.40 20.45 -11.43
C TYR A 669 14.72 20.08 -10.77
N GLY A 670 15.78 19.94 -11.55
CA GLY A 670 17.07 19.60 -10.97
C GLY A 670 18.28 20.05 -11.74
N LEU A 671 19.38 20.09 -11.00
CA LEU A 671 20.74 20.34 -11.47
C LEU A 671 21.60 19.24 -10.88
N SER A 672 22.38 18.55 -11.71
CA SER A 672 23.36 17.56 -11.25
C SER A 672 24.72 17.80 -11.89
N GLY A 673 25.77 17.61 -11.10
CA GLY A 673 27.16 17.61 -11.56
C GLY A 673 27.86 16.32 -11.14
N ASN A 674 28.69 15.76 -12.02
CA ASN A 674 29.51 14.57 -11.75
C ASN A 674 30.96 14.82 -12.18
N TYR A 675 31.90 14.20 -11.46
CA TYR A 675 33.32 14.20 -11.76
C TYR A 675 33.90 12.82 -11.38
N TYR A 676 34.28 12.01 -12.37
CA TYR A 676 34.78 10.64 -12.17
C TYR A 676 35.79 10.25 -13.25
N ASN A 677 36.54 9.16 -13.04
CA ASN A 677 37.40 8.59 -14.06
C ASN A 677 36.63 7.64 -15.01
N TYR A 678 36.86 7.75 -16.31
CA TYR A 678 36.28 6.87 -17.34
C TYR A 678 37.31 5.93 -17.98
N ALA A 679 38.59 6.21 -17.79
CA ALA A 679 39.73 5.36 -18.13
C ALA A 679 40.83 5.59 -17.07
N PRO A 680 41.92 4.79 -17.05
CA PRO A 680 43.01 5.00 -16.10
C PRO A 680 43.56 6.43 -16.16
N ASN A 681 43.42 7.18 -15.07
CA ASN A 681 43.84 8.58 -14.93
C ASN A 681 43.18 9.61 -15.88
N LEU A 682 42.07 9.27 -16.55
CA LEU A 682 41.31 10.21 -17.39
C LEU A 682 39.92 10.47 -16.81
N THR A 683 39.64 11.74 -16.56
CA THR A 683 38.38 12.17 -15.95
C THR A 683 37.34 12.64 -16.96
N TYR A 684 36.08 12.53 -16.57
CA TYR A 684 34.99 13.26 -17.20
C TYR A 684 34.28 14.11 -16.16
N THR A 685 33.85 15.29 -16.59
CA THR A 685 32.92 16.15 -15.88
C THR A 685 31.60 16.20 -16.64
N SER A 686 30.48 16.06 -15.94
CA SER A 686 29.17 16.33 -16.53
C SER A 686 28.36 17.33 -15.72
N PHE A 687 27.61 18.19 -16.41
CA PHE A 687 26.64 19.12 -15.83
C PHE A 687 25.31 18.98 -16.55
N THR A 688 24.25 18.68 -15.79
CA THR A 688 22.95 18.30 -16.33
C THR A 688 21.81 19.01 -15.61
N PRO A 689 21.34 20.17 -16.11
CA PRO A 689 20.01 20.67 -15.80
C PRO A 689 18.93 19.77 -16.41
N PHE A 690 17.85 19.55 -15.66
CA PHE A 690 16.72 18.74 -16.12
C PHE A 690 15.36 19.15 -15.53
N ILE A 691 14.31 18.79 -16.26
CA ILE A 691 12.91 18.87 -15.82
C ILE A 691 12.23 17.53 -16.14
N ASP A 692 11.68 16.88 -15.13
CA ASP A 692 10.91 15.63 -15.28
C ASP A 692 9.44 15.84 -14.89
N PHE A 693 8.54 15.64 -15.83
CA PHE A 693 7.10 15.53 -15.59
C PHE A 693 6.73 14.06 -15.41
N ASN A 694 5.98 13.75 -14.35
CA ASN A 694 5.51 12.40 -14.06
C ASN A 694 3.99 12.43 -13.95
N PHE A 695 3.35 11.54 -14.70
CA PHE A 695 1.91 11.48 -14.81
C PHE A 695 1.36 10.12 -14.37
N ARG A 696 0.15 10.16 -13.80
CA ARG A 696 -0.70 9.02 -13.49
C ARG A 696 -2.15 9.47 -13.42
N ASP A 697 -3.09 8.55 -13.44
CA ASP A 697 -4.48 8.87 -13.09
C ASP A 697 -4.58 9.23 -11.60
N HIS A 698 -4.91 10.49 -11.30
CA HIS A 698 -5.07 10.95 -9.91
C HIS A 698 -6.38 10.46 -9.26
N LYS A 699 -7.38 10.06 -10.06
CA LYS A 699 -8.67 9.53 -9.59
C LYS A 699 -8.59 8.04 -9.30
N ASN A 700 -7.74 7.31 -10.02
CA ASN A 700 -7.49 5.89 -9.82
C ASN A 700 -6.01 5.59 -9.57
N LEU A 701 -5.57 5.78 -8.31
CA LEU A 701 -4.18 5.52 -7.94
C LEU A 701 -3.77 4.04 -8.05
N ARG A 702 -4.74 3.12 -8.09
CA ARG A 702 -4.50 1.67 -8.27
C ARG A 702 -4.14 1.30 -9.71
N ASP A 703 -4.43 2.16 -10.68
CA ASP A 703 -3.94 1.95 -12.04
C ASP A 703 -2.41 1.94 -12.02
N ASN A 704 -1.81 0.93 -12.64
CA ASN A 704 -0.35 0.78 -12.73
C ASN A 704 0.25 1.59 -13.88
N LYS A 705 -0.58 2.15 -14.76
CA LYS A 705 -0.14 2.98 -15.87
C LYS A 705 0.49 4.29 -15.40
N ARG A 706 1.70 4.56 -15.87
CA ARG A 706 2.47 5.77 -15.62
C ARG A 706 2.92 6.36 -16.95
N LYS A 707 3.03 7.68 -17.00
CA LYS A 707 3.68 8.36 -18.12
C LYS A 707 4.74 9.30 -17.57
N PHE A 708 5.77 9.56 -18.36
CA PHE A 708 6.76 10.57 -18.02
C PHE A 708 7.19 11.33 -19.26
N LEU A 709 7.62 12.57 -19.04
CA LEU A 709 8.26 13.41 -20.03
C LEU A 709 9.45 14.07 -19.36
N SER A 710 10.66 13.79 -19.86
CA SER A 710 11.92 14.29 -19.29
C SER A 710 12.64 15.13 -20.33
N PHE A 711 13.10 16.29 -19.90
CA PHE A 711 13.98 17.17 -20.66
C PHE A 711 15.29 17.30 -19.91
N ARG A 712 16.41 17.01 -20.58
CA ARG A 712 17.75 17.09 -20.02
C ARG A 712 18.66 17.79 -21.01
N TYR A 713 19.56 18.64 -20.53
CA TYR A 713 20.67 19.14 -21.32
C TYR A 713 21.95 18.64 -20.67
N ILE A 714 22.63 17.70 -21.32
CA ILE A 714 23.83 17.05 -20.77
C ILE A 714 25.06 17.71 -21.39
N ASN A 715 25.84 18.41 -20.59
CA ASN A 715 27.16 18.92 -20.99
C ASN A 715 28.25 17.98 -20.47
N ILE A 716 29.14 17.52 -21.35
CA ILE A 716 30.22 16.58 -21.01
C ILE A 716 31.56 17.18 -21.45
N ASN A 717 32.54 17.07 -20.55
CA ASN A 717 33.93 17.39 -20.79
C ASN A 717 34.80 16.22 -20.34
N ARG A 718 35.47 15.55 -21.29
CA ARG A 718 36.43 14.47 -21.05
C ARG A 718 37.85 14.99 -21.21
N GLU A 719 38.74 14.52 -20.34
CA GLU A 719 40.18 14.65 -20.57
C GLU A 719 40.60 13.81 -21.77
N ILE A 720 41.72 14.16 -22.38
CA ILE A 720 42.31 13.40 -23.48
C ILE A 720 43.64 12.90 -22.96
N ASP A 721 43.97 11.65 -23.25
CA ASP A 721 45.28 11.11 -22.91
C ASP A 721 46.39 11.84 -23.69
N PRO A 722 47.32 12.56 -23.02
CA PRO A 722 48.42 13.22 -23.70
C PRO A 722 49.46 12.24 -24.27
N THR A 723 49.46 10.98 -23.84
CA THR A 723 50.40 9.94 -24.28
C THR A 723 49.92 9.14 -25.48
N GLY A 724 48.59 9.11 -25.71
CA GLY A 724 47.95 8.30 -26.74
C GLY A 724 47.86 6.80 -26.43
N GLU A 725 48.12 6.38 -25.18
CA GLU A 725 47.96 4.99 -24.74
C GLU A 725 46.47 4.57 -24.72
N PHE A 726 45.57 5.52 -24.43
CA PHE A 726 44.12 5.34 -24.49
C PHE A 726 43.50 6.24 -25.57
N GLU A 727 42.94 5.64 -26.61
CA GLU A 727 42.19 6.38 -27.63
C GLU A 727 40.92 6.97 -27.03
N THR A 728 40.79 8.30 -27.11
CA THR A 728 39.55 8.98 -26.74
C THR A 728 38.66 9.04 -27.98
N GLU A 729 37.75 8.09 -28.10
CA GLU A 729 36.80 8.05 -29.22
C GLU A 729 35.87 9.27 -29.22
N GLY A 730 35.70 9.89 -30.39
CA GLY A 730 34.78 11.01 -30.61
C GLY A 730 35.23 12.35 -29.99
N GLU A 731 34.38 13.37 -30.05
CA GLU A 731 34.73 14.70 -29.52
C GLU A 731 34.90 14.66 -27.98
N PRO A 732 35.97 15.26 -27.42
CA PRO A 732 36.22 15.25 -25.97
C PRO A 732 35.22 16.14 -25.21
N LYS A 733 34.70 17.19 -25.86
CA LYS A 733 33.71 18.13 -25.30
C LYS A 733 32.49 18.18 -26.20
N TYR A 734 31.33 17.84 -25.64
CA TYR A 734 30.07 17.86 -26.39
C TYR A 734 28.90 18.16 -25.46
N SER A 735 27.76 18.45 -26.08
CA SER A 735 26.51 18.66 -25.37
C SER A 735 25.37 18.00 -26.12
N VAL A 736 24.47 17.38 -25.37
CA VAL A 736 23.31 16.67 -25.91
C VAL A 736 22.06 17.21 -25.24
N PHE A 737 21.15 17.76 -26.04
CA PHE A 737 19.78 17.97 -25.61
C PHE A 737 19.02 16.65 -25.76
N ASN A 738 18.41 16.18 -24.67
CA ASN A 738 17.72 14.92 -24.61
C ASN A 738 16.27 15.11 -24.15
N THR A 739 15.33 14.61 -24.95
CA THR A 739 13.90 14.55 -24.60
C THR A 739 13.45 13.09 -24.60
N LYS A 740 12.94 12.62 -23.45
CA LYS A 740 12.39 11.27 -23.30
C LYS A 740 10.91 11.35 -22.96
N PHE A 741 10.08 10.64 -23.71
CA PHE A 741 8.69 10.40 -23.34
C PHE A 741 8.46 8.91 -23.18
N GLY A 742 7.75 8.51 -22.13
CA GLY A 742 7.41 7.11 -21.96
C GLY A 742 6.03 6.89 -21.35
N ILE A 743 5.42 5.77 -21.73
CA ILE A 743 4.19 5.23 -21.16
C ILE A 743 4.53 3.81 -20.71
N ILE A 744 4.25 3.50 -19.44
CA ILE A 744 4.57 2.21 -18.84
C ILE A 744 3.34 1.72 -18.09
N ASP A 745 2.83 0.55 -18.43
CA ASP A 745 1.84 -0.19 -17.66
C ASP A 745 2.51 -1.39 -17.01
N ASN A 746 2.66 -1.34 -15.69
CA ASN A 746 3.32 -2.36 -14.90
C ASN A 746 2.28 -3.30 -14.25
N ASN A 747 1.50 -4.06 -15.03
CA ASN A 747 0.69 -5.14 -14.48
C ASN A 747 1.50 -6.45 -14.40
N LEU A 748 1.16 -7.30 -13.43
CA LEU A 748 1.76 -8.63 -13.27
C LEU A 748 1.44 -9.55 -14.47
N LYS A 749 0.18 -9.52 -14.94
CA LYS A 749 -0.28 -10.37 -16.04
C LYS A 749 0.13 -9.82 -17.39
N GLU A 750 0.02 -8.50 -17.56
CA GLU A 750 0.24 -7.81 -18.83
C GLU A 750 1.07 -6.56 -18.60
N HIS A 751 2.32 -6.58 -19.05
CA HIS A 751 3.15 -5.41 -19.06
C HIS A 751 3.23 -4.87 -20.48
N ALA A 752 3.10 -3.56 -20.61
CA ALA A 752 3.29 -2.85 -21.86
C ALA A 752 4.06 -1.56 -21.61
N SER A 753 5.07 -1.29 -22.42
CA SER A 753 5.79 -0.02 -22.38
C SER A 753 6.08 0.51 -23.77
N LEU A 754 6.06 1.84 -23.89
CA LEU A 754 6.56 2.59 -25.03
C LEU A 754 7.45 3.67 -24.48
N ILE A 755 8.71 3.70 -24.90
CA ILE A 755 9.67 4.76 -24.58
C ILE A 755 10.17 5.33 -25.89
N THR A 756 10.13 6.65 -26.01
CA THR A 756 10.66 7.40 -27.15
C THR A 756 11.75 8.32 -26.65
N ASP A 757 12.80 8.48 -27.45
CA ASP A 757 13.98 9.23 -27.09
C ASP A 757 14.42 10.08 -28.28
N LEU A 758 14.53 11.39 -28.08
CA LEU A 758 15.09 12.33 -29.05
C LEU A 758 16.39 12.89 -28.45
N GLN A 759 17.45 12.84 -29.24
CA GLN A 759 18.75 13.39 -28.89
C GLN A 759 19.24 14.31 -29.99
N LEU A 760 19.61 15.53 -29.62
CA LEU A 760 20.14 16.54 -30.53
C LEU A 760 21.47 17.07 -29.99
N ALA A 761 22.51 16.97 -30.80
CA ALA A 761 23.85 17.46 -30.54
C ALA A 761 24.40 18.17 -31.80
N LYS A 762 25.59 18.74 -31.70
CA LYS A 762 26.23 19.44 -32.83
C LYS A 762 26.43 18.53 -34.04
N ASN A 763 27.00 17.33 -33.83
CA ASN A 763 27.40 16.43 -34.93
C ASN A 763 26.43 15.26 -35.16
N PHE A 764 25.39 15.13 -34.35
CA PHE A 764 24.36 14.11 -34.58
C PHE A 764 23.00 14.54 -34.02
N GLY A 765 21.95 14.06 -34.66
CA GLY A 765 20.60 14.09 -34.14
C GLY A 765 19.96 12.75 -34.41
N LYS A 766 19.38 12.13 -33.39
CA LYS A 766 18.78 10.80 -33.52
C LYS A 766 17.51 10.67 -32.69
N ILE A 767 16.61 9.84 -33.21
CA ILE A 767 15.35 9.48 -32.57
C ILE A 767 15.29 7.97 -32.42
N SER A 768 14.74 7.49 -31.30
CA SER A 768 14.47 6.07 -31.12
C SER A 768 13.15 5.83 -30.39
N ALA A 769 12.64 4.62 -30.58
CA ALA A 769 11.47 4.10 -29.89
C ALA A 769 11.74 2.66 -29.44
N THR A 770 11.38 2.36 -28.20
CA THR A 770 11.39 1.03 -27.61
C THR A 770 9.97 0.67 -27.21
N LEU A 771 9.46 -0.43 -27.75
CA LEU A 771 8.20 -1.04 -27.36
C LEU A 771 8.49 -2.33 -26.61
N GLU A 772 7.87 -2.54 -25.46
CA GLU A 772 7.98 -3.80 -24.72
C GLU A 772 6.60 -4.32 -24.37
N PHE A 773 6.40 -5.62 -24.58
CA PHE A 773 5.21 -6.34 -24.19
C PHE A 773 5.62 -7.60 -23.45
N ARG A 774 5.02 -7.84 -22.29
CA ARG A 774 5.15 -9.11 -21.58
C ARG A 774 3.78 -9.60 -21.15
N ASN A 775 3.49 -10.86 -21.46
CA ASN A 775 2.27 -11.54 -21.06
C ASN A 775 2.62 -12.76 -20.21
N LEU A 776 1.97 -12.88 -19.04
CA LEU A 776 1.97 -14.06 -18.20
C LEU A 776 0.59 -14.71 -18.25
N ASN A 777 0.49 -15.82 -18.98
CA ASN A 777 -0.78 -16.48 -19.21
C ASN A 777 -1.23 -17.36 -18.02
N GLU A 778 -2.46 -17.88 -18.11
CA GLU A 778 -3.04 -18.75 -17.08
C GLU A 778 -2.33 -20.11 -16.91
N ARG A 779 -1.51 -20.52 -17.89
CA ARG A 779 -0.66 -21.72 -17.84
C ARG A 779 0.71 -21.43 -17.23
N ASN A 780 0.91 -20.26 -16.63
CA ASN A 780 2.15 -19.84 -15.98
C ASN A 780 3.34 -19.76 -16.95
N LYS A 781 3.08 -19.45 -18.22
CA LYS A 781 4.11 -19.21 -19.23
C LYS A 781 4.20 -17.72 -19.49
N GLN A 782 5.42 -17.21 -19.44
CA GLN A 782 5.74 -15.83 -19.76
C GLN A 782 6.25 -15.75 -21.19
N PHE A 783 5.77 -14.74 -21.92
CA PHE A 783 6.25 -14.36 -23.22
C PHE A 783 6.62 -12.88 -23.20
N ASN A 784 7.84 -12.55 -23.61
CA ASN A 784 8.34 -11.18 -23.69
C ASN A 784 8.69 -10.86 -25.15
N VAL A 785 8.32 -9.67 -25.59
CA VAL A 785 8.72 -9.06 -26.87
C VAL A 785 9.21 -7.66 -26.58
N ARG A 786 10.39 -7.33 -27.09
CA ARG A 786 10.94 -5.98 -27.14
C ARG A 786 11.20 -5.64 -28.59
N VAL A 787 10.77 -4.47 -29.03
CA VAL A 787 11.10 -3.91 -30.34
C VAL A 787 11.82 -2.60 -30.11
N PHE A 788 13.00 -2.45 -30.70
CA PHE A 788 13.73 -1.20 -30.73
C PHE A 788 13.83 -0.72 -32.18
N SER A 789 13.61 0.57 -32.41
CA SER A 789 13.87 1.21 -33.69
C SER A 789 14.53 2.56 -33.46
N GLY A 790 15.67 2.78 -34.11
CA GLY A 790 16.45 4.01 -34.01
C GLY A 790 16.83 4.52 -35.39
N LEU A 791 16.77 5.85 -35.56
CA LEU A 791 17.08 6.55 -36.81
C LEU A 791 17.91 7.80 -36.50
N PHE A 792 19.01 7.98 -37.22
CA PHE A 792 19.72 9.25 -37.30
C PHE A 792 19.00 10.19 -38.26
N LEU A 793 18.70 11.39 -37.78
CA LEU A 793 18.26 12.53 -38.58
C LEU A 793 19.44 13.16 -39.30
N TYR A 794 20.59 13.20 -38.63
CA TYR A 794 21.90 13.55 -39.17
C TYR A 794 22.98 12.89 -38.30
N ASN A 795 24.10 12.54 -38.91
CA ASN A 795 25.27 11.97 -38.24
C ASN A 795 26.50 12.35 -39.03
N ASP A 796 27.25 13.32 -38.53
CA ASP A 796 28.48 13.81 -39.14
C ASP A 796 29.72 13.14 -38.52
N SER A 797 29.57 12.47 -37.37
CA SER A 797 30.70 11.81 -36.69
C SER A 797 31.08 10.45 -37.27
N TYR A 798 30.23 9.86 -38.14
CA TYR A 798 30.39 8.50 -38.65
C TYR A 798 31.69 8.25 -39.44
N GLN A 799 32.33 9.30 -39.96
CA GLN A 799 33.60 9.20 -40.69
C GLN A 799 34.77 8.98 -39.73
N ASP A 800 34.64 9.49 -38.51
CA ASP A 800 35.71 9.53 -37.52
C ASP A 800 35.50 8.49 -36.40
N SER A 801 34.25 8.18 -36.04
CA SER A 801 33.94 7.29 -34.91
C SER A 801 32.48 6.82 -34.86
N ASP A 802 32.27 5.61 -34.33
CA ASP A 802 30.95 5.06 -33.95
C ASP A 802 30.49 5.43 -32.53
N PHE A 803 31.22 6.31 -31.83
CA PHE A 803 30.96 6.68 -30.44
C PHE A 803 29.51 7.13 -30.17
N PHE A 804 28.86 7.79 -31.13
CA PHE A 804 27.47 8.23 -31.03
C PHE A 804 26.46 7.28 -31.70
N SER A 805 26.91 6.22 -32.38
CA SER A 805 26.09 5.24 -33.10
C SER A 805 25.16 4.46 -32.17
N PHE A 806 24.11 3.84 -32.73
CA PHE A 806 23.34 2.86 -31.96
C PHE A 806 24.13 1.56 -31.86
N ALA A 807 24.10 0.91 -30.70
CA ALA A 807 24.81 -0.35 -30.50
C ALA A 807 23.88 -1.56 -30.54
N LEU A 808 24.37 -2.65 -31.15
CA LEU A 808 23.64 -3.90 -31.26
C LEU A 808 23.63 -4.66 -29.93
N ASP A 809 24.78 -4.83 -29.27
CA ASP A 809 24.93 -5.63 -28.05
C ASP A 809 25.54 -4.87 -26.85
N ARG A 810 26.42 -3.89 -27.08
CA ARG A 810 27.06 -3.07 -26.03
C ARG A 810 27.02 -1.57 -26.34
N PRO A 811 26.10 -0.81 -25.69
CA PRO A 811 26.05 0.66 -25.80
C PRO A 811 27.37 1.36 -25.47
N THR A 812 27.69 2.42 -26.21
CA THR A 812 28.93 3.24 -26.05
C THR A 812 28.93 4.17 -24.84
N ASP A 813 27.79 4.31 -24.14
CA ASP A 813 27.62 5.13 -22.92
C ASP A 813 28.08 6.60 -23.00
N TYR A 814 28.01 7.23 -24.18
CA TYR A 814 28.39 8.64 -24.37
C TYR A 814 27.55 9.63 -23.54
N LEU A 815 26.43 9.24 -22.92
CA LEU A 815 25.70 10.09 -21.96
C LEU A 815 26.13 9.87 -20.51
N PHE A 816 26.99 8.88 -20.26
CA PHE A 816 27.40 8.40 -18.94
C PHE A 816 26.21 7.93 -18.07
N ASP A 817 25.11 7.50 -18.68
CA ASP A 817 23.85 7.11 -18.05
C ASP A 817 23.86 5.64 -17.57
N TYR A 818 24.77 4.79 -18.07
CA TYR A 818 24.78 3.37 -17.78
C TYR A 818 25.68 2.99 -16.59
N ASN A 819 25.26 1.97 -15.82
CA ASN A 819 25.99 1.48 -14.65
C ASN A 819 26.97 0.36 -15.01
N TYR A 820 27.83 0.60 -15.99
CA TYR A 820 28.93 -0.32 -16.31
C TYR A 820 29.92 -0.39 -15.15
N LEU A 821 30.33 -1.61 -14.79
CA LEU A 821 31.39 -1.84 -13.81
C LEU A 821 32.77 -1.46 -14.36
N GLY A 822 32.99 -1.75 -15.66
CA GLY A 822 34.13 -1.30 -16.45
C GLY A 822 33.63 -0.80 -17.81
N ARG A 823 33.64 0.51 -18.02
CA ARG A 823 33.06 1.17 -19.21
C ARG A 823 33.87 0.89 -20.46
N SER A 824 35.19 1.02 -20.35
CA SER A 824 36.16 0.87 -21.44
C SER A 824 36.78 -0.54 -21.49
N GLU A 825 36.23 -1.51 -20.74
CA GLU A 825 36.74 -2.89 -20.74
C GLU A 825 36.19 -3.67 -21.93
N GLU A 826 37.10 -4.13 -22.80
CA GLU A 826 36.77 -4.92 -24.00
C GLU A 826 36.92 -6.43 -23.78
N THR A 827 37.75 -6.85 -22.81
CA THR A 827 38.05 -8.26 -22.51
C THR A 827 37.70 -8.64 -21.06
N GLY A 828 37.69 -9.94 -20.76
CA GLY A 828 37.41 -10.47 -19.43
C GLY A 828 35.94 -10.37 -18.98
N VAL A 829 35.68 -10.71 -17.72
CA VAL A 829 34.32 -10.82 -17.16
C VAL A 829 33.55 -9.49 -17.21
N LEU A 830 34.22 -8.35 -17.07
CA LEU A 830 33.53 -7.06 -17.09
C LEU A 830 32.97 -6.70 -18.49
N SER A 831 33.59 -7.21 -19.56
CA SER A 831 33.09 -7.01 -20.93
C SER A 831 31.87 -7.88 -21.27
N GLN A 832 31.57 -8.88 -20.43
CA GLN A 832 30.39 -9.76 -20.54
C GLN A 832 29.12 -9.14 -19.94
N GLN A 833 29.23 -8.06 -19.17
CA GLN A 833 28.07 -7.35 -18.63
C GLN A 833 27.12 -6.96 -19.77
N LEU A 834 25.84 -7.25 -19.59
CA LEU A 834 24.77 -6.92 -20.53
C LEU A 834 23.97 -5.74 -19.99
N ILE A 835 23.73 -4.78 -20.87
CA ILE A 835 22.79 -3.69 -20.65
C ILE A 835 21.82 -3.74 -21.82
N ILE A 836 20.55 -4.04 -21.52
CA ILE A 836 19.49 -4.08 -22.54
C ILE A 836 19.12 -2.63 -22.88
N ALA A 837 19.82 -2.07 -23.85
CA ALA A 837 19.53 -0.81 -24.51
C ALA A 837 19.83 -0.94 -26.01
N ASP A 838 19.35 0.01 -26.80
CA ASP A 838 19.47 -0.02 -28.26
C ASP A 838 19.05 -1.39 -28.85
N GLY A 839 19.95 -2.08 -29.56
CA GLY A 839 19.66 -3.35 -30.24
C GLY A 839 19.38 -4.51 -29.29
N GLY A 840 20.00 -4.50 -28.11
CA GLY A 840 19.79 -5.46 -27.04
C GLY A 840 20.21 -6.90 -27.34
N PHE A 841 21.08 -7.16 -28.32
CA PHE A 841 21.58 -8.50 -28.67
C PHE A 841 22.51 -9.06 -27.58
N LYS A 842 22.66 -10.39 -27.56
CA LYS A 842 23.41 -11.13 -26.54
C LYS A 842 24.73 -11.61 -27.14
N SER A 843 24.74 -11.92 -28.44
CA SER A 843 25.93 -12.23 -29.21
C SER A 843 26.70 -10.98 -29.65
N LYS A 844 28.03 -11.03 -29.55
CA LYS A 844 28.95 -9.99 -30.07
C LYS A 844 29.18 -10.25 -31.57
N LEU A 845 28.39 -9.61 -32.45
CA LEU A 845 28.46 -9.81 -33.90
C LEU A 845 29.54 -8.94 -34.57
N LYS A 846 29.87 -9.27 -35.83
CA LYS A 846 30.94 -8.60 -36.60
C LYS A 846 30.74 -7.09 -36.75
N HIS A 847 29.51 -6.65 -36.94
CA HIS A 847 29.15 -5.24 -37.10
C HIS A 847 28.26 -4.81 -35.91
N PRO A 848 28.87 -4.33 -34.80
CA PRO A 848 28.15 -4.07 -33.56
C PRO A 848 27.44 -2.71 -33.51
N PHE A 849 27.65 -1.84 -34.49
CA PHE A 849 27.10 -0.48 -34.49
C PHE A 849 26.24 -0.20 -35.73
N ALA A 850 25.30 0.74 -35.58
CA ALA A 850 24.48 1.28 -36.65
C ALA A 850 24.46 2.81 -36.60
N ASN A 851 25.01 3.45 -37.63
CA ASN A 851 25.24 4.88 -37.72
C ASN A 851 24.24 5.61 -38.64
N GLN A 852 23.30 4.90 -39.26
CA GLN A 852 22.14 5.49 -39.96
C GLN A 852 20.82 5.08 -39.29
N TRP A 853 20.53 3.79 -39.21
CA TRP A 853 19.34 3.30 -38.53
C TRP A 853 19.50 1.83 -38.12
N MET A 854 18.71 1.43 -37.14
CA MET A 854 18.62 0.04 -36.68
C MET A 854 17.19 -0.26 -36.26
N THR A 855 16.72 -1.46 -36.56
CA THR A 855 15.50 -2.00 -35.95
C THR A 855 15.76 -3.41 -35.49
N THR A 856 15.45 -3.70 -34.23
CA THR A 856 15.61 -5.03 -33.63
C THR A 856 14.33 -5.47 -32.93
N VAL A 857 14.16 -6.79 -32.86
CA VAL A 857 13.13 -7.48 -32.10
C VAL A 857 13.83 -8.50 -31.23
N ASN A 858 13.67 -8.40 -29.91
CA ASN A 858 14.15 -9.38 -28.95
C ASN A 858 12.94 -10.12 -28.37
N THR A 859 12.97 -11.45 -28.37
CA THR A 859 11.86 -12.27 -27.85
C THR A 859 12.36 -13.25 -26.81
N SER A 860 11.53 -13.59 -25.83
CA SER A 860 11.79 -14.72 -24.94
C SER A 860 10.53 -15.40 -24.46
N ALA A 861 10.60 -16.72 -24.25
CA ALA A 861 9.47 -17.54 -23.83
C ALA A 861 9.88 -18.57 -22.76
N THR A 862 9.01 -18.78 -21.77
CA THR A 862 9.26 -19.78 -20.70
C THR A 862 9.24 -21.21 -21.24
N LEU A 863 10.39 -21.89 -21.20
CA LEU A 863 10.47 -23.33 -21.38
C LEU A 863 10.03 -24.05 -20.10
N TRP A 864 10.68 -23.73 -18.98
CA TRP A 864 10.39 -24.32 -17.67
C TRP A 864 10.83 -23.40 -16.53
N ARG A 865 9.87 -22.96 -15.70
CA ARG A 865 10.11 -22.08 -14.55
C ARG A 865 10.94 -20.85 -14.94
N TYR A 866 12.18 -20.76 -14.46
CA TYR A 866 13.13 -19.67 -14.72
C TYR A 866 14.00 -19.87 -15.98
N ILE A 867 13.88 -21.01 -16.65
CA ILE A 867 14.58 -21.31 -17.90
C ILE A 867 13.71 -20.84 -19.07
N MET A 868 14.25 -19.93 -19.87
CA MET A 868 13.60 -19.33 -21.02
C MET A 868 14.44 -19.57 -22.28
N MET A 869 13.79 -19.77 -23.42
CA MET A 869 14.44 -19.58 -24.71
C MET A 869 14.34 -18.11 -25.10
N TYR A 870 15.37 -17.58 -25.76
CA TYR A 870 15.32 -16.27 -26.38
C TYR A 870 15.74 -16.35 -27.85
N GLY A 871 15.26 -15.39 -28.63
CA GLY A 871 15.65 -15.19 -30.01
C GLY A 871 15.55 -13.72 -30.38
N ASP A 872 16.60 -13.19 -30.96
CA ASP A 872 16.69 -11.83 -31.42
C ASP A 872 16.87 -11.78 -32.93
N ALA A 873 16.28 -10.78 -33.57
CA ALA A 873 16.43 -10.51 -34.99
C ALA A 873 16.46 -9.00 -35.22
N GLY A 874 17.16 -8.54 -36.25
CA GLY A 874 17.25 -7.13 -36.55
C GLY A 874 17.84 -6.83 -37.90
N VAL A 875 17.73 -5.57 -38.30
CA VAL A 875 18.42 -5.02 -39.47
C VAL A 875 19.18 -3.79 -39.02
N ILE A 876 20.46 -3.76 -39.37
CA ILE A 876 21.37 -2.64 -39.11
C ILE A 876 21.77 -1.99 -40.43
N LYS A 877 21.91 -0.67 -40.43
CA LYS A 877 22.39 0.09 -41.59
C LYS A 877 23.42 1.13 -41.17
N ASN A 878 24.56 1.06 -41.83
CA ASN A 878 25.64 2.03 -41.75
C ASN A 878 25.88 2.71 -43.10
N GLN A 879 26.56 3.85 -43.11
CA GLN A 879 26.86 4.57 -44.35
C GLN A 879 27.74 3.75 -45.32
N SER A 880 28.70 2.98 -44.78
CA SER A 880 29.72 2.29 -45.56
C SER A 880 29.28 0.95 -46.17
N PHE A 881 28.14 0.37 -45.78
CA PHE A 881 27.67 -0.92 -46.28
C PHE A 881 26.15 -1.01 -46.40
N SER A 882 25.62 -1.91 -47.23
CA SER A 882 24.18 -2.14 -47.41
C SER A 882 23.51 -2.63 -46.11
N PRO A 883 22.18 -2.48 -45.94
CA PRO A 883 21.50 -3.02 -44.76
C PRO A 883 21.81 -4.51 -44.54
N GLU A 884 22.15 -4.88 -43.31
CA GLU A 884 22.52 -6.23 -42.93
C GLU A 884 21.48 -6.82 -41.97
N PHE A 885 21.02 -8.04 -42.26
CA PHE A 885 20.14 -8.79 -41.38
C PHE A 885 20.95 -9.58 -40.34
N VAL A 886 20.63 -9.38 -39.07
CA VAL A 886 21.31 -9.98 -37.93
C VAL A 886 20.33 -10.74 -37.04
N TYR A 887 20.78 -11.83 -36.42
CA TYR A 887 20.00 -12.64 -35.47
C TYR A 887 20.89 -13.36 -34.46
N ASP A 888 20.34 -13.61 -33.28
CA ASP A 888 20.90 -14.54 -32.29
C ASP A 888 19.79 -15.32 -31.57
N SER A 889 20.18 -16.39 -30.88
CA SER A 889 19.25 -17.21 -30.11
C SER A 889 19.98 -17.98 -29.04
N GLY A 890 19.27 -18.31 -27.96
CA GLY A 890 19.84 -19.14 -26.92
C GLY A 890 18.96 -19.34 -25.71
N ILE A 891 19.60 -19.60 -24.57
CA ILE A 891 18.93 -19.84 -23.29
C ILE A 891 19.18 -18.67 -22.34
N ARG A 892 18.10 -18.19 -21.72
CA ARG A 892 18.10 -17.20 -20.66
C ARG A 892 17.72 -17.88 -19.34
N LEU A 893 18.56 -17.72 -18.32
CA LEU A 893 18.22 -18.09 -16.94
C LEU A 893 17.81 -16.83 -16.18
N ASN A 894 16.52 -16.73 -15.88
CA ASN A 894 15.93 -15.62 -15.17
C ASN A 894 15.79 -15.96 -13.68
N LEU A 895 16.89 -15.83 -12.93
CA LEU A 895 16.92 -16.15 -11.51
C LEU A 895 16.18 -15.09 -10.70
N VAL A 896 16.42 -13.81 -11.01
CA VAL A 896 15.66 -12.67 -10.51
C VAL A 896 15.57 -11.61 -11.63
N GLU A 897 14.38 -11.45 -12.22
CA GLU A 897 14.16 -10.58 -13.40
C GLU A 897 14.67 -9.16 -13.19
N ASP A 898 15.51 -8.67 -14.10
CA ASP A 898 16.20 -7.37 -14.10
C ASP A 898 17.30 -7.20 -13.02
N TYR A 899 17.59 -8.25 -12.23
CA TYR A 899 18.63 -8.21 -11.19
C TYR A 899 19.76 -9.18 -11.44
N PHE A 900 19.42 -10.44 -11.70
CA PHE A 900 20.40 -11.49 -11.91
C PHE A 900 19.91 -12.44 -12.98
N GLU A 901 20.49 -12.28 -14.16
CA GLU A 901 20.16 -13.05 -15.34
C GLU A 901 21.43 -13.49 -16.04
N LEU A 902 21.38 -14.70 -16.60
CA LEU A 902 22.44 -15.28 -17.40
C LEU A 902 21.90 -15.60 -18.79
N TYR A 903 22.67 -15.24 -19.82
CA TYR A 903 22.36 -15.50 -21.21
C TYR A 903 23.45 -16.36 -21.81
N PHE A 904 23.03 -17.46 -22.42
CA PHE A 904 23.87 -18.46 -23.07
C PHE A 904 23.54 -18.44 -24.57
N PRO A 905 24.30 -17.70 -25.39
CA PRO A 905 24.15 -17.72 -26.84
C PRO A 905 24.37 -19.11 -27.42
N ILE A 906 23.48 -19.57 -28.30
CA ILE A 906 23.57 -20.91 -28.90
C ILE A 906 23.86 -20.80 -30.40
N TYR A 907 23.13 -19.93 -31.10
CA TYR A 907 23.25 -19.79 -32.55
C TYR A 907 23.02 -18.34 -32.97
N SER A 908 23.86 -17.82 -33.87
CA SER A 908 23.77 -16.44 -34.39
C SER A 908 24.29 -16.36 -35.82
N ASN A 909 24.46 -15.15 -36.39
CA ASN A 909 25.19 -14.96 -37.65
C ASN A 909 26.62 -15.53 -37.63
N LEU A 910 27.18 -15.83 -36.46
CA LEU A 910 28.48 -16.49 -36.31
C LEU A 910 28.38 -18.03 -36.46
N GLY A 911 27.18 -18.60 -36.59
CA GLY A 911 26.94 -20.04 -36.63
C GLY A 911 26.71 -20.65 -35.24
N TRP A 912 27.15 -21.89 -35.03
CA TRP A 912 27.00 -22.63 -33.77
C TRP A 912 27.97 -22.13 -32.70
N GLU A 913 27.49 -21.27 -31.80
CA GLU A 913 28.34 -20.51 -30.86
C GLU A 913 28.96 -21.38 -29.77
N ILE A 914 28.23 -22.41 -29.30
CA ILE A 914 28.70 -23.35 -28.27
C ILE A 914 29.95 -24.11 -28.74
N GLY A 915 30.06 -24.37 -30.04
CA GLY A 915 31.21 -25.08 -30.61
C GLY A 915 32.41 -24.18 -30.93
N GLN A 916 32.33 -22.87 -30.69
CA GLN A 916 33.41 -21.94 -30.95
C GLN A 916 34.38 -21.88 -29.76
N PRO A 917 35.68 -21.55 -29.98
CA PRO A 917 36.64 -21.33 -28.90
C PRO A 917 36.16 -20.26 -27.92
N ASN A 918 36.58 -20.38 -26.64
CA ASN A 918 36.29 -19.44 -25.56
C ASN A 918 34.79 -19.13 -25.40
N TYR A 919 33.93 -20.13 -25.51
CA TYR A 919 32.48 -19.96 -25.36
C TYR A 919 32.07 -19.34 -24.01
N ASP A 920 32.83 -19.64 -22.96
CA ASP A 920 32.67 -19.03 -21.64
C ASP A 920 32.82 -17.50 -21.66
N GLU A 921 33.61 -16.94 -22.59
CA GLU A 921 33.76 -15.50 -22.77
C GLU A 921 32.54 -14.82 -23.42
N LYS A 922 31.63 -15.62 -23.99
CA LYS A 922 30.42 -15.17 -24.70
C LYS A 922 29.17 -15.17 -23.84
N ILE A 923 29.22 -15.82 -22.68
CA ILE A 923 28.13 -15.81 -21.71
C ILE A 923 27.93 -14.36 -21.25
N ARG A 924 26.70 -13.87 -21.26
CA ARG A 924 26.37 -12.51 -20.83
C ARG A 924 25.59 -12.53 -19.53
N PHE A 925 25.77 -11.50 -18.70
CA PHE A 925 25.05 -11.38 -17.43
C PHE A 925 24.48 -9.99 -17.19
N ILE A 926 23.34 -9.96 -16.50
CA ILE A 926 22.79 -8.74 -15.88
C ILE A 926 22.99 -8.88 -14.38
N VAL A 927 23.67 -7.92 -13.75
CA VAL A 927 23.81 -7.83 -12.29
C VAL A 927 23.51 -6.40 -11.84
N THR A 928 22.47 -6.23 -11.04
CA THR A 928 22.12 -4.92 -10.45
C THR A 928 22.53 -4.88 -8.97
N LEU A 929 23.56 -4.10 -8.63
CA LEU A 929 24.04 -3.91 -7.25
C LEU A 929 23.36 -2.78 -6.48
N SER A 930 22.38 -2.10 -7.08
CA SER A 930 21.70 -0.95 -6.47
C SER A 930 20.70 -1.39 -5.38
N PRO A 931 20.91 -1.03 -4.10
CA PRO A 931 19.94 -1.35 -3.03
C PRO A 931 18.56 -0.75 -3.28
N LYS A 932 18.48 0.41 -3.96
CA LYS A 932 17.23 1.06 -4.31
C LYS A 932 16.38 0.20 -5.24
N THR A 933 17.02 -0.48 -6.20
CA THR A 933 16.32 -1.36 -7.15
C THR A 933 15.77 -2.55 -6.38
N LEU A 934 16.59 -3.20 -5.53
CA LEU A 934 16.18 -4.35 -4.71
C LEU A 934 14.97 -4.03 -3.81
N LEU A 935 14.97 -2.84 -3.18
CA LEU A 935 13.85 -2.37 -2.36
C LEU A 935 12.56 -2.18 -3.19
N GLY A 936 12.66 -1.89 -4.48
CA GLY A 936 11.52 -1.72 -5.40
C GLY A 936 10.64 -2.95 -5.51
N LEU A 937 11.21 -4.16 -5.43
CA LEU A 937 10.48 -5.44 -5.45
C LEU A 937 9.53 -5.59 -4.27
N PHE A 938 9.89 -5.01 -3.13
CA PHE A 938 9.10 -5.07 -1.90
C PHE A 938 8.03 -3.97 -1.89
N THR A 939 8.34 -2.79 -2.42
CA THR A 939 7.42 -1.63 -2.38
C THR A 939 6.25 -1.75 -3.36
N ARG A 940 6.42 -2.43 -4.52
CA ARG A 940 5.35 -2.54 -5.54
C ARG A 940 4.06 -3.22 -5.06
N ARG A 941 4.12 -3.98 -3.95
CA ARG A 941 2.93 -4.60 -3.35
C ARG A 941 2.09 -3.64 -2.51
N TRP A 942 2.64 -2.47 -2.16
CA TRP A 942 2.07 -1.55 -1.18
C TRP A 942 1.50 -0.27 -1.80
N TYR A 943 2.07 0.22 -2.90
CA TYR A 943 1.84 1.56 -3.45
C TYR A 943 1.32 1.55 -4.88
#